data_AF-A0A6A7A860-F1
#
_entry.id   AF-A0A6A7A860-F1
#
_cell.length_a   1.000
_cell.length_b   1.000
_cell.length_c   1.000
_cell.angle_alpha   90.00
_cell.angle_beta   90.00
_cell.angle_gamma   90.00
#
_symmetry.space_group_name_H-M   'P 1'
#
loop_
_entity.id
_entity.type
_entity.pdbx_description
1 polymer ?
#
loop_
_entity_poly.entity_id
_entity_poly.type
_entity_poly.pdbx_seq_one_letter_code
_entity_poly.pdbx_strand_id
1 'polypeptide(L)'
;MYSHDRVSGYPPHDAAPNPATYVPSSYDQGAHLLYPQDRELPPSKSAHVELNDVPSGHGSTISPPPRQGFRHTFSSWAFEIFAVVVSAASIVAIVAVLYRENGKPLSAWKIGISLNTVVATLGTLARTNLAFAISSCVGQQKWSWFQRKSDKITAFERFDEATRGPLGGAKLFFWLRFRHWAALGALVTVGVVAFDPFLQLVISNVGRLDDVVATQNATIGQALTMGGGQSVRWFKTGPLGRVNTTQGILLPQGTENRPDLGIVSALYNGFSNSSLYRSVSADFQCTTGNCTWAPFVTAAVCNRCEDVSVDLKSASGSGKEGSNVAMQSNVMISPDNYTTFSLPYANIKNYNLPLKDFAGDWWNYTTYGGKIARTFMTTNTTYDPRQTLRFQELETLLMAFLMVRVSDEWLQSGLPWNQTKPVATECALYLCAKEYESRSQGNALKDTVTASWATRDPLSYRVDEKAGLQFDMKIASAYDKDQGNKLYEPLVGLVKHDLRLVLPPEAADKHRIPTGGINVTQPFIQTLTEALLTFRGATPRMEQKNFTLMAFPEIRAPAMMDALWNSTNLTTTFDNVAKSLTNHIRSDSPDRHQGTTQNWIIYIRVRWAYLAYPIGMLVIGMSYVISTIIESARLRMPVWKEAALPTLLYGLDEETQRLLRHKEEGEKVKTGDVRVRFALDEKEGCRRLVAS
;
A
#
# COMPACT_ATOMS: atom_id res chain seq x y z
N MET A 1 -1.10 63.37 -1.79
CA MET A 1 -1.64 63.59 -3.15
C MET A 1 -1.75 62.21 -3.80
N TYR A 2 -2.90 61.72 -4.29
CA TYR A 2 -3.83 62.30 -5.31
C TYR A 2 -3.13 62.51 -6.67
N SER A 3 -3.68 62.19 -7.86
CA SER A 3 -4.83 61.35 -8.32
C SER A 3 -4.83 61.35 -9.88
N HIS A 4 -5.65 60.63 -10.67
CA HIS A 4 -6.88 59.82 -10.46
C HIS A 4 -7.05 58.72 -11.57
N ASP A 5 -8.27 58.14 -11.64
CA ASP A 5 -8.97 57.47 -12.77
C ASP A 5 -8.88 55.91 -12.90
N ARG A 6 -9.98 55.13 -13.02
CA ARG A 6 -11.29 55.19 -13.76
C ARG A 6 -11.12 54.84 -15.26
N VAL A 7 -11.98 54.08 -15.96
CA VAL A 7 -13.39 53.61 -15.87
C VAL A 7 -13.41 52.12 -16.36
N SER A 8 -14.02 51.09 -15.74
CA SER A 8 -15.45 50.70 -15.57
C SER A 8 -16.22 50.28 -16.86
N GLY A 9 -17.01 49.17 -16.83
CA GLY A 9 -17.87 48.73 -17.95
C GLY A 9 -18.41 47.27 -17.93
N TYR A 10 -19.70 47.10 -17.60
CA TYR A 10 -20.62 45.95 -17.85
C TYR A 10 -21.83 46.51 -18.66
N PRO A 11 -22.90 45.77 -19.10
CA PRO A 11 -23.21 44.33 -19.09
C PRO A 11 -23.32 43.82 -20.58
N PRO A 12 -24.38 43.23 -21.21
CA PRO A 12 -25.70 42.69 -20.83
C PRO A 12 -25.86 41.15 -21.07
N HIS A 13 -26.73 40.70 -22.00
CA HIS A 13 -27.31 39.34 -22.06
C HIS A 13 -27.93 38.97 -23.45
N ASP A 14 -28.27 37.69 -23.62
CA ASP A 14 -29.26 37.07 -24.54
C ASP A 14 -28.99 36.84 -26.05
N ALA A 15 -29.83 35.94 -26.60
CA ALA A 15 -30.01 35.45 -27.98
C ALA A 15 -29.12 34.28 -28.51
N ALA A 16 -29.80 33.19 -28.88
CA ALA A 16 -29.41 32.19 -29.88
C ALA A 16 -30.26 32.44 -31.17
N PRO A 17 -30.18 31.68 -32.30
CA PRO A 17 -29.46 30.41 -32.54
C PRO A 17 -28.79 30.27 -33.94
N ASN A 18 -28.48 29.03 -34.32
CA ASN A 18 -28.26 28.46 -35.67
C ASN A 18 -26.93 28.73 -36.43
N PRO A 19 -26.38 27.69 -37.10
CA PRO A 19 -25.44 27.85 -38.20
C PRO A 19 -26.16 28.09 -39.54
N ALA A 20 -25.56 28.93 -40.39
CA ALA A 20 -25.94 29.24 -41.78
C ALA A 20 -24.77 28.83 -42.71
N THR A 21 -24.79 28.70 -44.05
CA THR A 21 -25.76 28.58 -45.18
C THR A 21 -24.89 28.22 -46.44
N TYR A 22 -25.28 28.05 -47.71
CA TYR A 22 -26.48 28.11 -48.60
C TYR A 22 -26.18 27.06 -49.74
N VAL A 23 -27.05 26.32 -50.46
CA VAL A 23 -28.48 26.38 -50.85
C VAL A 23 -28.77 27.47 -51.91
N PRO A 24 -29.50 27.23 -53.04
CA PRO A 24 -29.80 26.00 -53.80
C PRO A 24 -29.75 26.25 -55.36
N SER A 25 -30.52 25.45 -56.14
CA SER A 25 -31.02 25.76 -57.51
C SER A 25 -30.00 25.58 -58.67
N SER A 26 -30.37 25.11 -59.87
CA SER A 26 -31.67 25.23 -60.57
C SER A 26 -32.12 23.98 -61.36
N TYR A 27 -33.04 24.14 -62.33
CA TYR A 27 -34.00 23.14 -62.83
C TYR A 27 -33.88 22.90 -64.34
N ASP A 28 -34.27 21.67 -64.74
CA ASP A 28 -34.99 21.29 -65.97
C ASP A 28 -34.29 20.87 -67.29
N GLN A 29 -35.03 19.98 -68.01
CA GLN A 29 -35.03 19.60 -69.44
C GLN A 29 -33.75 19.07 -70.13
N GLY A 30 -33.88 17.93 -70.87
CA GLY A 30 -33.01 17.67 -72.03
C GLY A 30 -32.69 16.22 -72.45
N ALA A 31 -33.66 15.49 -73.04
CA ALA A 31 -33.49 14.56 -74.18
C ALA A 31 -32.32 13.52 -74.28
N HIS A 32 -32.73 12.25 -74.30
CA HIS A 32 -32.31 11.17 -75.24
C HIS A 32 -31.02 10.31 -75.05
N LEU A 33 -31.12 9.11 -75.67
CA LEU A 33 -30.13 8.05 -75.92
C LEU A 33 -29.79 7.13 -74.71
N LEU A 34 -29.73 5.80 -74.84
CA LEU A 34 -30.16 4.88 -75.92
C LEU A 34 -30.38 3.46 -75.35
N TYR A 35 -31.40 2.72 -75.83
CA TYR A 35 -31.55 1.28 -75.62
C TYR A 35 -31.04 0.50 -76.85
N PRO A 36 -30.62 -0.75 -76.67
CA PRO A 36 -31.25 -1.83 -77.42
C PRO A 36 -31.64 -3.00 -76.48
N GLN A 37 -32.92 -3.38 -76.35
CA GLN A 37 -33.89 -3.97 -77.29
C GLN A 37 -33.92 -5.52 -77.20
N ASP A 38 -35.15 -6.03 -77.22
CA ASP A 38 -35.57 -7.37 -76.82
C ASP A 38 -35.14 -8.52 -77.75
N ARG A 39 -35.19 -9.75 -77.23
CA ARG A 39 -35.47 -10.93 -78.06
C ARG A 39 -36.18 -12.07 -77.32
N GLU A 40 -37.51 -11.99 -77.39
CA GLU A 40 -38.51 -13.06 -77.55
C GLU A 40 -38.21 -14.50 -77.06
N LEU A 41 -39.14 -15.06 -76.27
CA LEU A 41 -39.25 -16.51 -76.08
C LEU A 41 -39.85 -17.17 -77.35
N PRO A 42 -39.31 -18.30 -77.82
CA PRO A 42 -40.05 -19.21 -78.71
C PRO A 42 -41.11 -20.01 -77.92
N PRO A 43 -42.21 -20.42 -78.56
CA PRO A 43 -43.36 -21.04 -77.88
C PRO A 43 -43.17 -22.52 -77.54
N SER A 44 -44.10 -23.05 -76.73
CA SER A 44 -44.21 -24.45 -76.36
C SER A 44 -44.26 -25.40 -77.56
N LYS A 45 -43.55 -26.53 -77.47
CA LYS A 45 -43.88 -27.76 -78.22
C LYS A 45 -44.16 -28.89 -77.24
N SER A 46 -45.28 -29.57 -77.45
CA SER A 46 -45.64 -30.80 -76.75
C SER A 46 -44.69 -31.92 -77.17
N ALA A 47 -43.97 -32.49 -76.20
CA ALA A 47 -43.29 -33.76 -76.36
C ALA A 47 -44.22 -34.86 -75.80
N HIS A 48 -44.97 -35.52 -76.69
CA HIS A 48 -45.49 -36.84 -76.35
C HIS A 48 -44.29 -37.78 -76.21
N VAL A 49 -44.21 -38.49 -75.08
CA VAL A 49 -43.37 -39.67 -74.92
C VAL A 49 -44.33 -40.83 -74.66
N GLU A 50 -44.20 -41.88 -75.45
CA GLU A 50 -45.16 -42.98 -75.47
C GLU A 50 -45.11 -43.82 -74.20
N LEU A 51 -46.28 -44.33 -73.81
CA LEU A 51 -46.42 -45.33 -72.77
C LEU A 51 -45.94 -46.67 -73.37
N ASN A 52 -44.71 -47.09 -73.06
CA ASN A 52 -44.20 -48.40 -73.43
C ASN A 52 -44.26 -49.34 -72.22
N ASP A 53 -44.84 -50.52 -72.42
CA ASP A 53 -45.09 -51.50 -71.37
C ASP A 53 -43.80 -52.04 -70.71
N VAL A 54 -43.85 -52.20 -69.38
CA VAL A 54 -42.90 -53.03 -68.63
C VAL A 54 -43.65 -54.28 -68.16
N PRO A 55 -43.26 -55.49 -68.59
CA PRO A 55 -44.04 -56.70 -68.37
C PRO A 55 -44.01 -57.19 -66.91
N SER A 56 -45.06 -57.91 -66.54
CA SER A 56 -45.34 -58.36 -65.17
C SER A 56 -44.37 -59.41 -64.64
N GLY A 57 -43.51 -59.00 -63.70
CA GLY A 57 -43.10 -59.80 -62.55
C GLY A 57 -41.92 -60.76 -62.71
N HIS A 58 -41.06 -60.77 -61.68
CA HIS A 58 -40.69 -61.97 -60.92
C HIS A 58 -40.20 -61.54 -59.52
N GLY A 59 -40.57 -62.28 -58.49
CA GLY A 59 -40.13 -61.99 -57.11
C GLY A 59 -38.68 -62.42 -56.88
N SER A 60 -37.83 -61.50 -56.45
CA SER A 60 -36.44 -61.78 -56.08
C SER A 60 -36.23 -61.64 -54.57
N THR A 61 -35.84 -62.73 -53.91
CA THR A 61 -35.66 -62.79 -52.46
C THR A 61 -34.36 -62.08 -52.07
N ILE A 62 -34.45 -60.81 -51.62
CA ILE A 62 -33.28 -60.00 -51.29
C ILE A 62 -32.59 -60.54 -50.03
N SER A 63 -31.30 -60.85 -50.14
CA SER A 63 -30.46 -61.30 -49.04
C SER A 63 -30.10 -60.14 -48.08
N PRO A 64 -29.92 -60.42 -46.77
CA PRO A 64 -29.67 -59.37 -45.79
C PRO A 64 -28.33 -58.66 -46.02
N PRO A 65 -28.24 -57.33 -45.76
CA PRO A 65 -27.05 -56.54 -46.08
C PRO A 65 -25.79 -57.00 -45.32
N PRO A 66 -24.60 -56.85 -45.92
CA PRO A 66 -23.37 -57.38 -45.38
C PRO A 66 -22.99 -56.78 -44.02
N ARG A 67 -22.39 -57.60 -43.16
CA ARG A 67 -21.91 -57.19 -41.83
C ARG A 67 -20.78 -56.16 -41.96
N GLN A 68 -21.08 -54.87 -41.74
CA GLN A 68 -20.04 -53.85 -41.62
C GLN A 68 -19.10 -54.18 -40.44
N GLY A 69 -17.81 -54.37 -40.75
CA GLY A 69 -16.79 -54.65 -39.75
C GLY A 69 -16.37 -53.39 -38.98
N PHE A 70 -15.95 -53.58 -37.74
CA PHE A 70 -15.59 -52.52 -36.78
C PHE A 70 -14.60 -51.46 -37.33
N ARG A 71 -13.68 -51.86 -38.23
CA ARG A 71 -12.76 -50.95 -38.94
C ARG A 71 -13.48 -49.91 -39.81
N HIS A 72 -14.57 -50.29 -40.49
CA HIS A 72 -15.35 -49.38 -41.32
C HIS A 72 -16.06 -48.33 -40.45
N THR A 73 -16.59 -48.73 -39.29
CA THR A 73 -17.16 -47.81 -38.31
C THR A 73 -16.13 -46.81 -37.81
N PHE A 74 -14.91 -47.24 -37.46
CA PHE A 74 -13.86 -46.29 -37.03
C PHE A 74 -13.46 -45.32 -38.13
N SER A 75 -13.38 -45.76 -39.39
CA SER A 75 -13.08 -44.88 -40.52
C SER A 75 -14.13 -43.78 -40.72
N SER A 76 -15.41 -44.03 -40.40
CA SER A 76 -16.47 -43.02 -40.55
C SER A 76 -16.55 -42.01 -39.39
N TRP A 77 -15.79 -42.20 -38.31
CA TRP A 77 -15.66 -41.27 -37.18
C TRP A 77 -14.29 -40.56 -37.10
N ALA A 78 -13.45 -40.70 -38.13
CA ALA A 78 -12.07 -40.22 -38.11
C ALA A 78 -11.95 -38.70 -37.88
N PHE A 79 -12.84 -37.89 -38.44
CA PHE A 79 -12.84 -36.43 -38.27
C PHE A 79 -13.25 -36.01 -36.86
N GLU A 80 -14.25 -36.66 -36.26
CA GLU A 80 -14.69 -36.37 -34.89
C GLU A 80 -13.62 -36.79 -33.87
N ILE A 81 -12.99 -37.94 -34.07
CA ILE A 81 -11.86 -38.40 -33.25
C ILE A 81 -10.68 -37.43 -33.36
N PHE A 82 -10.33 -36.99 -34.57
CA PHE A 82 -9.27 -36.00 -34.79
C PHE A 82 -9.58 -34.66 -34.10
N ALA A 83 -10.80 -34.13 -34.26
CA ALA A 83 -11.22 -32.88 -33.61
C ALA A 83 -11.16 -32.98 -32.08
N VAL A 84 -11.62 -34.10 -31.48
CA VAL A 84 -11.49 -34.33 -30.04
C VAL A 84 -10.03 -34.38 -29.59
N VAL A 85 -9.14 -35.02 -30.36
CA VAL A 85 -7.69 -35.07 -30.07
C VAL A 85 -7.05 -33.67 -30.17
N VAL A 86 -7.37 -32.88 -31.19
CA VAL A 86 -6.91 -31.48 -31.32
C VAL A 86 -7.42 -30.62 -30.15
N SER A 87 -8.67 -30.82 -29.72
CA SER A 87 -9.22 -30.14 -28.55
C SER A 87 -8.49 -30.52 -27.27
N ALA A 88 -8.19 -31.80 -27.06
CA ALA A 88 -7.45 -32.26 -25.88
C ALA A 88 -6.00 -31.74 -25.87
N ALA A 89 -5.30 -31.80 -27.01
CA ALA A 89 -3.95 -31.26 -27.17
C ALA A 89 -3.90 -29.75 -26.89
N SER A 90 -4.92 -29.00 -27.32
CA SER A 90 -5.03 -27.55 -27.08
C SER A 90 -5.17 -27.21 -25.59
N ILE A 91 -5.97 -27.96 -24.84
CA ILE A 91 -6.09 -27.81 -23.38
C ILE A 91 -4.80 -28.20 -22.65
N VAL A 92 -4.12 -29.27 -23.08
CA VAL A 92 -2.81 -29.67 -22.53
C VAL A 92 -1.75 -28.59 -22.79
N ALA A 93 -1.75 -27.97 -23.97
CA ALA A 93 -0.84 -26.86 -24.30
C ALA A 93 -1.08 -25.63 -23.42
N ILE A 94 -2.34 -25.27 -23.15
CA ILE A 94 -2.71 -24.21 -22.20
C ILE A 94 -2.14 -24.51 -20.81
N VAL A 95 -2.37 -25.72 -20.29
CA VAL A 95 -1.87 -26.14 -18.97
C VAL A 95 -0.34 -26.09 -18.90
N ALA A 96 0.36 -26.56 -19.92
CA ALA A 96 1.83 -26.56 -19.97
C ALA A 96 2.42 -25.13 -20.01
N VAL A 97 1.85 -24.24 -20.82
CA VAL A 97 2.30 -22.83 -20.90
C VAL A 97 2.04 -22.11 -19.58
N LEU A 98 0.86 -22.29 -18.99
CA LEU A 98 0.51 -21.67 -17.70
C LEU A 98 1.36 -22.20 -16.55
N TYR A 99 1.64 -23.50 -16.51
CA TYR A 99 2.53 -24.09 -15.49
C TYR A 99 3.94 -23.50 -15.57
N ARG A 100 4.45 -23.36 -16.80
CA ARG A 100 5.79 -22.83 -17.07
C ARG A 100 5.93 -21.34 -16.71
N GLU A 101 4.89 -20.52 -16.89
CA GLU A 101 4.98 -19.06 -16.72
C GLU A 101 4.33 -18.52 -15.43
N ASN A 102 3.66 -19.37 -14.63
CA ASN A 102 3.16 -19.01 -13.30
C ASN A 102 4.30 -18.58 -12.36
N GLY A 103 4.10 -17.46 -11.65
CA GLY A 103 5.05 -16.95 -10.67
C GLY A 103 6.24 -16.18 -11.24
N LYS A 104 6.28 -15.91 -12.55
CA LYS A 104 7.29 -15.06 -13.18
C LYS A 104 6.84 -13.60 -13.32
N PRO A 105 7.78 -12.64 -13.42
CA PRO A 105 7.47 -11.27 -13.78
C PRO A 105 7.06 -11.19 -15.25
N LEU A 106 6.12 -10.31 -15.57
CA LEU A 106 5.57 -10.12 -16.92
C LEU A 106 6.65 -9.71 -17.93
N SER A 107 7.72 -9.04 -17.48
CA SER A 107 8.89 -8.68 -18.29
C SER A 107 9.78 -9.85 -18.71
N ALA A 108 9.61 -11.04 -18.13
CA ALA A 108 10.30 -12.26 -18.60
C ALA A 108 9.67 -12.85 -19.88
N TRP A 109 8.43 -12.45 -20.21
CA TRP A 109 7.74 -12.89 -21.42
C TRP A 109 8.27 -12.14 -22.66
N LYS A 110 9.15 -12.80 -23.43
CA LYS A 110 9.81 -12.22 -24.62
C LYS A 110 9.13 -12.55 -25.95
N ILE A 111 7.94 -13.18 -25.94
CA ILE A 111 7.23 -13.55 -27.17
C ILE A 111 6.33 -12.38 -27.61
N GLY A 112 6.37 -12.02 -28.89
CA GLY A 112 5.68 -10.84 -29.44
C GLY A 112 4.14 -10.87 -29.44
N ILE A 113 3.53 -11.95 -28.96
CA ILE A 113 2.08 -12.06 -28.69
C ILE A 113 1.86 -12.25 -27.19
N SER A 114 0.81 -11.65 -26.62
CA SER A 114 0.59 -11.71 -25.17
C SER A 114 0.22 -13.12 -24.69
N LEU A 115 0.53 -13.45 -23.43
CA LEU A 115 0.12 -14.71 -22.81
C LEU A 115 -1.41 -14.92 -22.88
N ASN A 116 -2.19 -13.85 -22.69
CA ASN A 116 -3.65 -13.87 -22.85
C ASN A 116 -4.05 -14.25 -24.28
N THR A 117 -3.34 -13.73 -25.30
CA THR A 117 -3.57 -14.07 -26.71
C THR A 117 -3.30 -15.56 -26.96
N VAL A 118 -2.22 -16.12 -26.40
CA VAL A 118 -1.89 -17.55 -26.55
C VAL A 118 -2.96 -18.45 -25.92
N VAL A 119 -3.45 -18.11 -24.72
CA VAL A 119 -4.51 -18.90 -24.06
C VAL A 119 -5.85 -18.72 -24.77
N ALA A 120 -6.17 -17.53 -25.29
CA ALA A 120 -7.40 -17.30 -26.03
C ALA A 120 -7.45 -18.02 -27.39
N THR A 121 -6.34 -18.09 -28.14
CA THR A 121 -6.31 -18.79 -29.43
C THR A 121 -6.35 -20.31 -29.27
N LEU A 122 -5.58 -20.88 -28.32
CA LEU A 122 -5.68 -22.30 -27.96
C LEU A 122 -7.06 -22.64 -27.37
N GLY A 123 -7.66 -21.72 -26.61
CA GLY A 123 -9.00 -21.87 -26.05
C GLY A 123 -10.06 -21.94 -27.13
N THR A 124 -10.02 -20.99 -28.07
CA THR A 124 -10.87 -20.98 -29.27
C THR A 124 -10.72 -22.28 -30.07
N LEU A 125 -9.48 -22.74 -30.28
CA LEU A 125 -9.19 -23.98 -31.01
C LEU A 125 -9.74 -25.22 -30.32
N ALA A 126 -9.67 -25.30 -28.98
CA ALA A 126 -10.32 -26.36 -28.22
C ALA A 126 -11.85 -26.29 -28.35
N ARG A 127 -12.41 -25.10 -28.12
CA ARG A 127 -13.86 -24.83 -28.10
C ARG A 127 -14.55 -25.19 -29.42
N THR A 128 -13.97 -24.82 -30.56
CA THR A 128 -14.56 -25.08 -31.89
C THR A 128 -14.47 -26.54 -32.30
N ASN A 129 -13.32 -27.20 -32.10
CA ASN A 129 -13.15 -28.62 -32.42
C ASN A 129 -14.06 -29.51 -31.55
N LEU A 130 -14.20 -29.18 -30.26
CA LEU A 130 -15.15 -29.86 -29.38
C LEU A 130 -16.60 -29.69 -29.88
N ALA A 131 -17.01 -28.47 -30.22
CA ALA A 131 -18.36 -28.19 -30.72
C ALA A 131 -18.69 -29.00 -31.99
N PHE A 132 -17.76 -29.06 -32.95
CA PHE A 132 -17.91 -29.82 -34.19
C PHE A 132 -18.15 -31.32 -33.95
N ALA A 133 -17.34 -31.95 -33.09
CA ALA A 133 -17.48 -33.37 -32.78
C ALA A 133 -18.79 -33.67 -32.04
N ILE A 134 -19.23 -32.77 -31.16
CA ILE A 134 -20.48 -32.91 -30.41
C ILE A 134 -21.70 -32.76 -31.32
N SER A 135 -21.70 -31.80 -32.25
CA SER A 135 -22.78 -31.61 -33.23
C SER A 135 -23.01 -32.90 -34.04
N SER A 136 -21.94 -33.44 -34.62
CA SER A 136 -21.97 -34.69 -35.38
C SER A 136 -22.49 -35.89 -34.56
N CYS A 137 -22.17 -35.95 -33.25
CA CYS A 137 -22.67 -36.99 -32.35
C CYS A 137 -24.15 -36.77 -31.98
N VAL A 138 -24.60 -35.54 -31.71
CA VAL A 138 -26.03 -35.22 -31.46
C VAL A 138 -26.88 -35.52 -32.72
N GLY A 139 -26.37 -35.20 -33.91
CA GLY A 139 -26.97 -35.59 -35.18
C GLY A 139 -27.13 -37.09 -35.34
N GLN A 140 -26.10 -37.88 -35.02
CA GLN A 140 -26.20 -39.35 -35.03
C GLN A 140 -27.18 -39.88 -33.95
N GLN A 141 -27.20 -39.26 -32.76
CA GLN A 141 -28.04 -39.67 -31.64
C GLN A 141 -29.54 -39.55 -31.96
N LYS A 142 -29.92 -38.59 -32.82
CA LYS A 142 -31.27 -38.46 -33.42
C LYS A 142 -31.76 -39.79 -33.99
N TRP A 143 -30.95 -40.41 -34.86
CA TRP A 143 -31.28 -41.69 -35.52
C TRP A 143 -31.29 -42.85 -34.53
N SER A 144 -30.37 -42.85 -33.56
CA SER A 144 -30.29 -43.85 -32.49
C SER A 144 -31.56 -43.89 -31.62
N TRP A 145 -32.13 -42.73 -31.33
CA TRP A 145 -33.38 -42.59 -30.54
C TRP A 145 -34.55 -43.30 -31.22
N PHE A 146 -34.83 -42.96 -32.48
CA PHE A 146 -35.98 -43.49 -33.23
C PHE A 146 -35.86 -44.97 -33.60
N GLN A 147 -34.64 -45.53 -33.67
CA GLN A 147 -34.45 -46.97 -33.83
C GLN A 147 -34.72 -47.75 -32.53
N ARG A 148 -34.44 -47.15 -31.37
CA ARG A 148 -34.66 -47.78 -30.05
C ARG A 148 -36.11 -47.68 -29.56
N LYS A 149 -36.83 -46.62 -29.95
CA LYS A 149 -38.12 -46.26 -29.36
C LYS A 149 -38.97 -45.48 -30.36
N SER A 150 -40.29 -45.71 -30.39
CA SER A 150 -41.21 -44.78 -31.03
C SER A 150 -41.37 -43.50 -30.21
N ASP A 151 -41.32 -42.35 -30.87
CA ASP A 151 -41.52 -41.05 -30.23
C ASP A 151 -42.13 -40.04 -31.20
N LYS A 152 -42.58 -38.90 -30.67
CA LYS A 152 -43.18 -37.83 -31.48
C LYS A 152 -42.18 -37.27 -32.48
N ILE A 153 -42.63 -36.91 -33.69
CA ILE A 153 -41.77 -36.33 -34.73
C ILE A 153 -41.11 -35.01 -34.29
N THR A 154 -41.71 -34.28 -33.35
CA THR A 154 -41.08 -33.13 -32.65
C THR A 154 -39.81 -33.47 -31.86
N ALA A 155 -39.54 -34.74 -31.53
CA ALA A 155 -38.24 -35.13 -30.99
C ALA A 155 -37.13 -35.09 -32.06
N PHE A 156 -37.45 -35.39 -33.34
CA PHE A 156 -36.50 -35.30 -34.45
C PHE A 156 -36.08 -33.84 -34.66
N GLU A 157 -37.04 -32.93 -34.68
CA GLU A 157 -36.83 -31.48 -34.71
C GLU A 157 -35.96 -30.99 -33.55
N ARG A 158 -36.18 -31.46 -32.31
CA ARG A 158 -35.39 -31.05 -31.14
C ARG A 158 -33.94 -31.53 -31.16
N PHE A 159 -33.68 -32.72 -31.71
CA PHE A 159 -32.30 -33.16 -31.95
C PHE A 159 -31.62 -32.32 -33.04
N ASP A 160 -32.36 -31.91 -34.07
CA ASP A 160 -31.86 -31.07 -35.16
C ASP A 160 -31.70 -29.59 -34.78
N GLU A 161 -32.50 -29.08 -33.84
CA GLU A 161 -32.28 -27.76 -33.26
C GLU A 161 -31.01 -27.75 -32.38
N ALA A 162 -30.70 -28.88 -31.73
CA ALA A 162 -29.59 -29.00 -30.80
C ALA A 162 -28.20 -29.14 -31.45
N THR A 163 -28.11 -29.47 -32.73
CA THR A 163 -26.86 -29.34 -33.50
C THR A 163 -26.59 -27.88 -33.87
N ARG A 164 -27.65 -27.12 -34.17
CA ARG A 164 -27.59 -25.72 -34.63
C ARG A 164 -27.16 -24.69 -33.57
N GLY A 165 -27.08 -25.06 -32.29
CA GLY A 165 -26.49 -24.20 -31.26
C GLY A 165 -27.04 -24.35 -29.84
N PRO A 166 -26.61 -23.47 -28.90
CA PRO A 166 -26.87 -23.62 -27.47
C PRO A 166 -28.35 -23.48 -27.09
N LEU A 167 -29.17 -22.75 -27.84
CA LEU A 167 -30.61 -22.63 -27.57
C LEU A 167 -31.36 -23.95 -27.79
N GLY A 168 -31.08 -24.63 -28.90
CA GLY A 168 -31.59 -25.99 -29.16
C GLY A 168 -31.01 -27.02 -28.18
N GLY A 169 -29.71 -26.90 -27.87
CA GLY A 169 -29.05 -27.70 -26.83
C GLY A 169 -29.76 -27.61 -25.48
N ALA A 170 -30.08 -26.40 -25.02
CA ALA A 170 -30.82 -26.17 -23.78
C ALA A 170 -32.23 -26.79 -23.82
N LYS A 171 -32.97 -26.59 -24.91
CA LYS A 171 -34.30 -27.21 -25.11
C LYS A 171 -34.25 -28.74 -25.04
N LEU A 172 -33.28 -29.36 -25.72
CA LEU A 172 -33.07 -30.81 -25.71
C LEU A 172 -32.70 -31.30 -24.31
N PHE A 173 -31.80 -30.61 -23.62
CA PHE A 173 -31.35 -30.92 -22.26
C PHE A 173 -32.50 -30.93 -21.24
N PHE A 174 -33.31 -29.87 -21.20
CA PHE A 174 -34.47 -29.78 -20.29
C PHE A 174 -35.57 -30.79 -20.62
N TRP A 175 -35.75 -31.16 -21.89
CA TRP A 175 -36.69 -32.21 -22.28
C TRP A 175 -36.23 -33.61 -21.83
N LEU A 176 -34.93 -33.92 -21.98
CA LEU A 176 -34.37 -35.23 -21.61
C LEU A 176 -34.25 -35.43 -20.08
N ARG A 177 -34.30 -34.37 -19.28
CA ARG A 177 -34.30 -34.42 -17.80
C ARG A 177 -33.20 -35.32 -17.21
N PHE A 178 -31.99 -35.28 -17.77
CA PHE A 178 -30.84 -36.15 -17.43
C PHE A 178 -31.04 -37.66 -17.59
N ARG A 179 -32.19 -38.15 -18.08
CA ARG A 179 -32.52 -39.59 -18.14
C ARG A 179 -31.93 -40.34 -19.34
N HIS A 180 -31.17 -39.67 -20.20
CA HIS A 180 -30.53 -40.27 -21.37
C HIS A 180 -29.17 -39.64 -21.64
N TRP A 181 -28.22 -40.43 -22.15
CA TRP A 181 -26.84 -40.02 -22.44
C TRP A 181 -26.75 -38.87 -23.46
N ALA A 182 -27.77 -38.73 -24.32
CA ALA A 182 -27.98 -37.58 -25.20
C ALA A 182 -27.96 -36.21 -24.46
N ALA A 183 -28.31 -36.18 -23.17
CA ALA A 183 -28.23 -34.97 -22.36
C ALA A 183 -26.79 -34.49 -22.13
N LEU A 184 -25.78 -35.37 -22.22
CA LEU A 184 -24.37 -34.98 -22.11
C LEU A 184 -23.93 -34.17 -23.34
N GLY A 185 -24.29 -34.60 -24.55
CA GLY A 185 -24.07 -33.82 -25.77
C GLY A 185 -24.75 -32.46 -25.71
N ALA A 186 -26.03 -32.44 -25.33
CA ALA A 186 -26.81 -31.21 -25.16
C ALA A 186 -26.20 -30.24 -24.13
N LEU A 187 -25.69 -30.76 -23.00
CA LEU A 187 -24.96 -29.99 -21.99
C LEU A 187 -23.66 -29.38 -22.56
N VAL A 188 -22.92 -30.14 -23.38
CA VAL A 188 -21.68 -29.64 -23.99
C VAL A 188 -21.96 -28.56 -25.02
N THR A 189 -22.99 -28.70 -25.87
CA THR A 189 -23.41 -27.62 -26.79
C THR A 189 -23.72 -26.31 -26.07
N VAL A 190 -24.31 -26.37 -24.87
CA VAL A 190 -24.56 -25.17 -24.04
C VAL A 190 -23.27 -24.64 -23.39
N GLY A 191 -22.51 -25.50 -22.70
CA GLY A 191 -21.33 -25.07 -21.94
C GLY A 191 -20.14 -24.62 -22.79
N VAL A 192 -20.09 -25.03 -24.06
CA VAL A 192 -19.17 -24.51 -25.10
C VAL A 192 -19.26 -22.99 -25.26
N VAL A 193 -20.32 -22.32 -24.80
CA VAL A 193 -20.40 -20.84 -24.78
C VAL A 193 -19.53 -20.21 -23.69
N ALA A 194 -19.33 -20.89 -22.55
CA ALA A 194 -18.67 -20.32 -21.37
C ALA A 194 -17.15 -20.59 -21.29
N PHE A 195 -16.55 -21.28 -22.27
CA PHE A 195 -15.10 -21.54 -22.32
C PHE A 195 -14.27 -20.24 -22.23
N ASP A 196 -14.56 -19.27 -23.09
CA ASP A 196 -13.69 -18.09 -23.27
C ASP A 196 -13.70 -17.17 -22.03
N PRO A 197 -14.85 -16.87 -21.37
CA PRO A 197 -14.88 -16.16 -20.09
C PRO A 197 -14.11 -16.88 -18.97
N PHE A 198 -14.20 -18.20 -18.87
CA PHE A 198 -13.45 -18.95 -17.85
C PHE A 198 -11.94 -18.90 -18.12
N LEU A 199 -11.51 -19.05 -19.37
CA LEU A 199 -10.10 -18.96 -19.74
C LEU A 199 -9.50 -17.56 -19.51
N GLN A 200 -10.26 -16.49 -19.72
CA GLN A 200 -9.84 -15.12 -19.37
C GLN A 200 -9.58 -14.95 -17.87
N LEU A 201 -10.35 -15.63 -17.00
CA LEU A 201 -10.19 -15.58 -15.54
C LEU A 201 -9.00 -16.41 -15.01
N VAL A 202 -8.37 -17.24 -15.84
CA VAL A 202 -7.21 -18.07 -15.44
C VAL A 202 -5.96 -17.22 -15.20
N ILE A 203 -5.77 -16.12 -15.92
CA ILE A 203 -4.57 -15.27 -15.80
C ILE A 203 -4.89 -14.04 -14.95
N SER A 204 -4.14 -13.84 -13.87
CA SER A 204 -4.26 -12.69 -12.98
C SER A 204 -2.91 -12.01 -12.83
N ASN A 205 -2.81 -10.77 -13.25
CA ASN A 205 -1.64 -9.94 -12.96
C ASN A 205 -1.69 -9.47 -11.51
N VAL A 206 -0.57 -9.53 -10.79
CA VAL A 206 -0.44 -9.07 -9.40
C VAL A 206 0.85 -8.28 -9.25
N GLY A 207 0.76 -7.02 -8.83
CA GLY A 207 1.93 -6.21 -8.52
C GLY A 207 2.57 -6.62 -7.19
N ARG A 208 3.90 -6.59 -7.14
CA ARG A 208 4.73 -6.84 -5.96
C ARG A 208 5.88 -5.83 -5.95
N LEU A 209 6.31 -5.42 -4.76
CA LEU A 209 7.61 -4.78 -4.58
C LEU A 209 8.68 -5.87 -4.49
N ASP A 210 9.70 -5.76 -5.33
CA ASP A 210 10.91 -6.57 -5.23
C ASP A 210 12.14 -5.68 -5.09
N ASP A 211 13.07 -6.13 -4.26
CA ASP A 211 14.37 -5.52 -4.08
C ASP A 211 15.17 -5.68 -5.37
N VAL A 212 15.47 -4.56 -6.02
CA VAL A 212 16.33 -4.54 -7.21
C VAL A 212 17.71 -4.09 -6.77
N VAL A 213 18.72 -4.92 -7.06
CA VAL A 213 20.13 -4.57 -6.96
C VAL A 213 20.47 -3.60 -8.10
N ALA A 214 19.94 -2.39 -8.01
CA ALA A 214 20.11 -1.33 -8.99
C ALA A 214 21.43 -0.61 -8.78
N THR A 215 22.01 -0.10 -9.87
CA THR A 215 23.13 0.85 -9.88
C THR A 215 22.70 2.27 -9.47
N GLN A 216 21.73 2.39 -8.56
CA GLN A 216 21.14 3.64 -8.09
C GLN A 216 21.22 3.69 -6.56
N ASN A 217 21.93 4.70 -6.05
CA ASN A 217 22.34 4.77 -4.65
C ASN A 217 21.16 5.13 -3.73
N ALA A 218 20.44 4.13 -3.23
CA ALA A 218 19.55 4.33 -2.10
C ALA A 218 20.39 4.59 -0.85
N THR A 219 20.44 5.83 -0.36
CA THR A 219 21.31 6.21 0.77
C THR A 219 20.53 6.96 1.84
N ILE A 220 20.99 6.85 3.08
CA ILE A 220 20.41 7.57 4.22
C ILE A 220 21.50 8.11 5.13
N GLY A 221 21.24 9.28 5.72
CA GLY A 221 22.09 9.92 6.72
C GLY A 221 22.37 9.02 7.91
N GLN A 222 23.65 8.74 8.14
CA GLN A 222 24.21 8.00 9.27
C GLN A 222 25.28 8.91 9.89
N ALA A 223 25.58 8.76 11.17
CA ALA A 223 26.72 9.42 11.79
C ALA A 223 27.51 8.41 12.62
N LEU A 224 28.76 8.13 12.23
CA LEU A 224 29.71 7.36 13.03
C LEU A 224 30.66 8.29 13.82
N THR A 225 30.64 9.59 13.51
CA THR A 225 31.22 10.66 14.33
C THR A 225 30.24 11.83 14.47
N MET A 226 30.27 12.51 15.64
CA MET A 226 29.60 13.80 15.84
C MET A 226 30.63 14.93 15.81
N GLY A 227 30.74 15.59 14.66
CA GLY A 227 31.37 16.90 14.51
C GLY A 227 30.35 18.04 14.56
N GLY A 228 30.82 19.28 14.50
CA GLY A 228 29.96 20.47 14.38
C GLY A 228 30.32 21.59 15.35
N GLY A 229 29.99 22.83 14.95
CA GLY A 229 30.30 24.04 15.71
C GLY A 229 31.81 24.39 15.75
N GLN A 230 32.12 25.57 16.29
CA GLN A 230 33.49 26.06 16.47
C GLN A 230 33.70 26.57 17.90
N SER A 231 34.73 26.07 18.60
CA SER A 231 35.21 26.67 19.84
C SER A 231 36.50 27.45 19.56
N VAL A 232 36.47 28.77 19.74
CA VAL A 232 37.64 29.65 19.58
C VAL A 232 38.06 30.20 20.94
N ARG A 233 39.37 30.18 21.22
CA ARG A 233 39.94 30.51 22.54
C ARG A 233 40.64 31.86 22.52
N TRP A 234 40.63 32.56 23.65
CA TRP A 234 41.35 33.83 23.80
C TRP A 234 41.75 34.20 25.22
N PHE A 235 42.79 35.03 25.29
CA PHE A 235 43.33 35.61 26.51
C PHE A 235 42.54 36.86 26.87
N LYS A 236 41.68 36.76 27.88
CA LYS A 236 41.16 37.95 28.57
C LYS A 236 42.22 38.45 29.56
N THR A 237 42.80 39.61 29.27
CA THR A 237 43.59 40.41 30.21
C THR A 237 42.67 41.12 31.23
N GLY A 238 41.90 40.34 31.99
CA GLY A 238 40.96 40.83 32.98
C GLY A 238 40.69 39.82 34.11
N PRO A 239 40.08 40.24 35.22
CA PRO A 239 39.95 39.44 36.44
C PRO A 239 38.85 38.38 36.34
N LEU A 240 39.05 37.37 35.49
CA LEU A 240 38.29 36.13 35.58
C LEU A 240 38.62 35.41 36.90
N GLY A 241 37.61 34.79 37.51
CA GLY A 241 37.73 34.20 38.84
C GLY A 241 38.78 33.09 38.91
N ARG A 242 39.75 33.23 39.81
CA ARG A 242 40.71 32.17 40.14
C ARG A 242 39.95 30.95 40.69
N VAL A 243 40.12 29.80 40.06
CA VAL A 243 39.52 28.55 40.55
C VAL A 243 40.51 27.87 41.50
N ASN A 244 40.20 27.91 42.80
CA ASN A 244 40.97 27.16 43.80
C ASN A 244 40.64 25.67 43.68
N THR A 245 41.66 24.84 43.50
CA THR A 245 41.56 23.37 43.46
C THR A 245 42.32 22.76 44.64
N THR A 246 42.18 21.45 44.85
CA THR A 246 42.96 20.70 45.84
C THR A 246 44.45 20.61 45.54
N GLN A 247 44.93 21.06 44.36
CA GLN A 247 46.33 21.03 43.95
C GLN A 247 46.93 22.43 43.67
N GLY A 248 46.13 23.49 43.78
CA GLY A 248 46.57 24.86 43.52
C GLY A 248 45.53 25.71 42.77
N ILE A 249 45.96 26.83 42.20
CA ILE A 249 45.09 27.78 41.50
C ILE A 249 45.09 27.49 40.00
N LEU A 250 43.90 27.34 39.43
CA LEU A 250 43.67 27.20 38.00
C LEU A 250 43.20 28.55 37.41
N LEU A 251 43.86 29.02 36.35
CA LEU A 251 43.58 30.30 35.71
C LEU A 251 42.68 30.08 34.47
N PRO A 252 41.40 30.50 34.48
CA PRO A 252 40.46 30.12 33.43
C PRO A 252 40.80 30.71 32.06
N GLN A 253 40.70 29.88 31.01
CA GLN A 253 40.83 30.32 29.62
C GLN A 253 39.45 30.66 29.04
N GLY A 254 39.34 31.81 28.37
CA GLY A 254 38.09 32.19 27.71
C GLY A 254 37.89 31.41 26.42
N THR A 255 36.78 30.67 26.32
CA THR A 255 36.24 30.09 25.09
C THR A 255 35.03 30.89 24.62
N GLU A 256 34.85 31.01 23.31
CA GLU A 256 33.56 31.32 22.69
C GLU A 256 33.16 30.16 21.78
N ASN A 257 31.98 29.62 22.03
CA ASN A 257 31.44 28.48 21.32
C ASN A 257 30.37 28.97 20.34
N ARG A 258 30.63 28.78 19.05
CA ARG A 258 29.72 29.13 17.95
C ARG A 258 29.01 27.84 17.49
N PRO A 259 27.77 27.59 17.90
CA PRO A 259 27.01 26.45 17.41
C PRO A 259 26.73 26.59 15.93
N ASP A 260 26.58 25.44 15.27
CA ASP A 260 26.09 25.42 13.90
C ASP A 260 24.64 25.91 13.82
N LEU A 261 24.29 26.60 12.73
CA LEU A 261 22.96 27.15 12.53
C LEU A 261 21.89 26.06 12.35
N GLY A 262 22.28 24.88 11.86
CA GLY A 262 21.45 23.68 11.82
C GLY A 262 21.14 23.12 13.21
N ILE A 263 22.11 23.12 14.14
CA ILE A 263 21.87 22.73 15.55
C ILE A 263 20.86 23.70 16.18
N VAL A 264 21.05 25.00 16.01
CA VAL A 264 20.13 26.01 16.53
C VAL A 264 18.74 25.83 15.91
N SER A 265 18.64 25.67 14.59
CA SER A 265 17.39 25.40 13.88
C SER A 265 16.70 24.12 14.41
N ALA A 266 17.43 23.04 14.64
CA ALA A 266 16.90 21.80 15.20
C ALA A 266 16.33 21.96 16.62
N LEU A 267 16.92 22.83 17.46
CA LEU A 267 16.33 23.18 18.76
C LEU A 267 14.99 23.93 18.59
N TYR A 268 14.96 24.99 17.77
CA TYR A 268 13.72 25.74 17.53
C TYR A 268 12.61 24.84 16.93
N ASN A 269 12.95 23.98 15.97
CA ASN A 269 12.00 23.04 15.37
C ASN A 269 11.51 21.99 16.37
N GLY A 270 12.42 21.40 17.15
CA GLY A 270 12.11 20.34 18.12
C GLY A 270 11.20 20.79 19.27
N PHE A 271 11.35 22.03 19.74
CA PHE A 271 10.46 22.64 20.73
C PHE A 271 9.20 23.27 20.11
N SER A 272 9.05 23.34 18.78
CA SER A 272 7.88 23.96 18.16
C SER A 272 6.61 23.10 18.32
N ASN A 273 5.58 23.65 18.97
CA ASN A 273 4.26 22.99 19.11
C ASN A 273 3.37 23.21 17.88
N SER A 274 3.95 23.24 16.68
CA SER A 274 3.20 23.51 15.44
C SER A 274 2.73 22.21 14.80
N SER A 275 1.50 22.20 14.27
CA SER A 275 1.03 21.15 13.35
C SER A 275 1.80 21.12 12.02
N LEU A 276 2.67 22.10 11.81
CA LEU A 276 3.70 22.15 10.78
C LEU A 276 4.99 21.37 11.13
N TYR A 277 5.01 20.61 12.24
CA TYR A 277 5.97 19.52 12.45
C TYR A 277 5.73 18.38 11.45
N ARG A 278 6.00 18.67 10.17
CA ARG A 278 6.59 17.67 9.28
C ARG A 278 7.89 17.27 9.95
N SER A 279 7.95 16.03 10.43
CA SER A 279 9.16 15.47 11.00
C SER A 279 10.33 15.76 10.07
N VAL A 280 11.31 16.54 10.54
CA VAL A 280 12.56 16.81 9.81
C VAL A 280 13.27 15.47 9.67
N SER A 281 13.04 14.78 8.55
CA SER A 281 13.60 13.48 8.26
C SER A 281 15.11 13.60 8.09
N ALA A 282 15.86 12.59 8.52
CA ALA A 282 17.26 12.50 8.13
C ALA A 282 17.37 12.48 6.60
N ASP A 283 18.35 13.19 6.05
CA ASP A 283 18.56 13.31 4.61
C ASP A 283 18.74 11.92 3.97
N PHE A 284 17.99 11.65 2.89
CA PHE A 284 17.97 10.36 2.23
C PHE A 284 17.73 10.50 0.72
N GLN A 285 18.32 9.60 -0.05
CA GLN A 285 18.16 9.48 -1.49
C GLN A 285 17.44 8.17 -1.79
N CYS A 286 16.32 8.22 -2.51
CA CYS A 286 15.56 7.05 -2.92
C CYS A 286 14.89 7.31 -4.28
N THR A 287 15.55 6.92 -5.36
CA THR A 287 15.13 7.23 -6.75
C THR A 287 13.77 6.62 -7.14
N THR A 288 13.40 5.48 -6.56
CA THR A 288 12.12 4.79 -6.80
C THR A 288 11.00 5.23 -5.86
N GLY A 289 11.29 6.08 -4.87
CA GLY A 289 10.37 6.43 -3.77
C GLY A 289 10.06 5.29 -2.79
N ASN A 290 10.44 4.05 -3.09
CA ASN A 290 10.30 2.89 -2.22
C ASN A 290 11.68 2.25 -2.00
N CYS A 291 12.24 2.40 -0.81
CA CYS A 291 13.59 1.90 -0.48
C CYS A 291 13.61 1.28 0.91
N THR A 292 14.51 0.33 1.11
CA THR A 292 14.75 -0.39 2.37
C THR A 292 16.21 -0.25 2.75
N TRP A 293 16.50 0.02 4.00
CA TRP A 293 17.86 0.03 4.55
C TRP A 293 18.00 -1.11 5.57
N ALA A 294 19.12 -1.81 5.54
CA ALA A 294 19.44 -2.78 6.59
C ALA A 294 19.55 -2.05 7.95
N PRO A 295 19.25 -2.71 9.08
CA PRO A 295 19.36 -2.04 10.38
C PRO A 295 20.77 -1.49 10.60
N PHE A 296 20.87 -0.22 10.99
CA PHE A 296 22.15 0.50 11.12
C PHE A 296 22.21 1.35 12.38
N VAL A 297 23.42 1.54 12.92
CA VAL A 297 23.66 2.34 14.12
C VAL A 297 24.14 3.74 13.74
N THR A 298 23.62 4.74 14.42
CA THR A 298 23.99 6.15 14.24
C THR A 298 24.12 6.87 15.57
N ALA A 299 25.00 7.87 15.60
CA ALA A 299 25.06 8.88 16.64
C ALA A 299 23.72 9.63 16.71
N ALA A 300 23.26 9.91 17.93
CA ALA A 300 21.95 10.50 18.19
C ALA A 300 21.93 11.29 19.52
N VAL A 301 20.94 12.16 19.67
CA VAL A 301 20.52 12.67 20.99
C VAL A 301 19.36 11.81 21.48
N CYS A 302 19.45 11.36 22.73
CA CYS A 302 18.38 10.65 23.42
C CYS A 302 17.71 11.57 24.45
N ASN A 303 16.49 11.19 24.83
CA ASN A 303 15.79 11.78 25.96
C ASN A 303 15.32 10.69 26.92
N ARG A 304 15.07 11.08 28.17
CA ARG A 304 14.34 10.30 29.17
C ARG A 304 13.60 11.28 30.08
N CYS A 305 12.35 11.01 30.41
CA CYS A 305 11.54 11.83 31.31
C CYS A 305 10.94 10.95 32.40
N GLU A 306 10.98 11.43 33.65
CA GLU A 306 10.51 10.73 34.85
C GLU A 306 9.57 11.65 35.65
N ASP A 307 8.53 11.08 36.25
CA ASP A 307 7.65 11.80 37.19
C ASP A 307 8.34 11.91 38.56
N VAL A 308 8.44 13.13 39.07
CA VAL A 308 9.06 13.47 40.38
C VAL A 308 8.08 14.24 41.27
N SER A 309 6.78 14.18 40.97
CA SER A 309 5.71 14.80 41.77
C SER A 309 5.65 14.26 43.20
N VAL A 310 6.11 13.02 43.42
CA VAL A 310 6.21 12.38 44.74
C VAL A 310 7.29 13.00 45.63
N ASP A 311 8.28 13.68 45.04
CA ASP A 311 9.38 14.31 45.78
C ASP A 311 9.05 15.75 46.23
N LEU A 312 7.91 16.31 45.78
CA LEU A 312 7.48 17.68 46.08
C LEU A 312 7.14 17.87 47.56
N LYS A 313 7.86 18.80 48.20
CA LYS A 313 7.61 19.21 49.59
C LYS A 313 6.85 20.53 49.63
N SER A 314 5.65 20.52 50.22
CA SER A 314 4.86 21.73 50.45
C SER A 314 5.27 22.46 51.73
N ALA A 315 5.28 23.79 51.68
CA ALA A 315 5.46 24.68 52.82
C ALA A 315 4.55 25.89 52.67
N SER A 316 3.92 26.35 53.76
CA SER A 316 3.08 27.54 53.76
C SER A 316 3.86 28.77 54.23
N GLY A 317 3.56 29.92 53.63
CA GLY A 317 4.10 31.23 54.01
C GLY A 317 3.05 32.32 53.87
N SER A 318 3.44 33.55 54.21
CA SER A 318 2.58 34.74 54.10
C SER A 318 3.40 35.96 53.68
N GLY A 319 2.79 36.92 52.99
CA GLY A 319 3.45 38.15 52.56
C GLY A 319 3.63 38.25 51.05
N LYS A 320 4.42 39.23 50.60
CA LYS A 320 4.45 39.69 49.20
C LYS A 320 5.20 38.77 48.21
N GLU A 321 5.79 37.69 48.69
CA GLU A 321 6.63 36.79 47.88
C GLU A 321 5.89 35.58 47.30
N GLY A 322 4.55 35.52 47.35
CA GLY A 322 3.78 34.34 46.96
C GLY A 322 3.72 33.97 45.47
N SER A 323 4.64 34.46 44.63
CA SER A 323 4.79 34.07 43.21
C SER A 323 6.26 34.03 42.79
N ASN A 324 6.62 33.14 41.85
CA ASN A 324 7.94 33.15 41.20
C ASN A 324 8.03 34.19 40.07
N VAL A 325 6.91 34.54 39.45
CA VAL A 325 6.85 35.59 38.42
C VAL A 325 7.15 36.95 39.06
N ALA A 326 8.14 37.67 38.51
CA ALA A 326 8.57 38.97 39.00
C ALA A 326 7.45 40.02 38.91
N MET A 327 7.21 40.74 40.00
CA MET A 327 6.16 41.75 40.12
C MET A 327 6.72 43.15 39.85
N GLN A 328 5.92 44.05 39.27
CA GLN A 328 6.32 45.47 39.17
C GLN A 328 6.29 46.15 40.54
N SER A 329 7.27 47.02 40.81
CA SER A 329 7.49 47.67 42.11
C SER A 329 6.40 48.65 42.54
N ASN A 330 5.49 49.01 41.64
CA ASN A 330 4.33 49.89 41.88
C ASN A 330 3.06 49.12 42.31
N VAL A 331 3.06 47.78 42.33
CA VAL A 331 1.88 46.97 42.67
C VAL A 331 1.76 46.79 44.19
N MET A 332 0.73 47.38 44.79
CA MET A 332 0.39 47.16 46.20
C MET A 332 -0.46 45.90 46.37
N ILE A 333 0.03 44.94 47.16
CA ILE A 333 -0.64 43.69 47.51
C ILE A 333 -0.66 43.52 49.04
N SER A 334 -1.79 42.99 49.54
CA SER A 334 -2.00 42.56 50.92
C SER A 334 -1.03 41.43 51.31
N PRO A 335 -0.57 41.33 52.57
CA PRO A 335 0.14 40.14 53.06
C PRO A 335 -0.76 38.89 53.07
N ASP A 336 -0.98 38.28 51.91
CA ASP A 336 -1.81 37.10 51.75
C ASP A 336 -1.01 35.81 52.00
N ASN A 337 -1.71 34.73 52.36
CA ASN A 337 -1.11 33.41 52.55
C ASN A 337 -0.80 32.76 51.19
N TYR A 338 0.34 32.09 51.10
CA TYR A 338 0.78 31.34 49.93
C TYR A 338 1.33 29.96 50.32
N THR A 339 1.44 29.08 49.35
CA THR A 339 2.07 27.76 49.52
C THR A 339 3.13 27.58 48.44
N THR A 340 4.31 27.13 48.86
CA THR A 340 5.43 26.78 48.00
C THR A 340 5.54 25.27 47.94
N PHE A 341 5.51 24.70 46.73
CA PHE A 341 5.89 23.31 46.49
C PHE A 341 7.33 23.29 45.98
N SER A 342 8.18 22.44 46.56
CA SER A 342 9.64 22.55 46.43
C SER A 342 10.33 21.21 46.20
N LEU A 343 11.39 21.29 45.40
CA LEU A 343 12.40 20.27 45.09
C LEU A 343 13.79 20.90 45.35
N PRO A 344 14.89 20.14 45.38
CA PRO A 344 16.19 20.64 45.87
C PRO A 344 16.76 21.89 45.16
N TYR A 345 16.36 22.16 43.91
CA TYR A 345 16.77 23.34 43.13
C TYR A 345 15.61 23.96 42.32
N ALA A 346 14.36 23.53 42.52
CA ALA A 346 13.19 24.09 41.84
C ALA A 346 12.03 24.28 42.82
N ASN A 347 11.22 25.30 42.63
CA ASN A 347 9.98 25.47 43.39
C ASN A 347 8.92 26.18 42.56
N ILE A 348 7.66 25.97 42.91
CA ILE A 348 6.52 26.73 42.42
C ILE A 348 5.73 27.26 43.61
N LYS A 349 5.46 28.57 43.62
CA LYS A 349 4.66 29.23 44.66
C LYS A 349 3.54 30.06 44.04
N ASN A 350 2.35 29.92 44.63
CA ASN A 350 1.18 30.74 44.37
C ASN A 350 0.52 31.09 45.71
N TYR A 351 -0.23 32.18 45.71
CA TYR A 351 -1.12 32.55 46.80
C TYR A 351 -2.30 31.56 46.91
N ASN A 352 -2.81 31.37 48.12
CA ASN A 352 -3.77 30.32 48.50
C ASN A 352 -5.21 30.66 48.10
N LEU A 353 -5.38 30.93 46.81
CA LEU A 353 -6.60 31.42 46.18
C LEU A 353 -6.97 30.53 44.98
N PRO A 354 -8.26 30.40 44.65
CA PRO A 354 -8.71 29.82 43.39
C PRO A 354 -8.21 30.57 42.16
N LEU A 355 -8.03 29.84 41.06
CA LEU A 355 -8.05 30.44 39.73
C LEU A 355 -9.48 30.85 39.39
N LYS A 356 -9.80 32.14 39.55
CA LYS A 356 -11.06 32.72 39.03
C LYS A 356 -11.00 32.83 37.50
N ASP A 357 -12.02 32.31 36.82
CA ASP A 357 -12.23 32.45 35.38
C ASP A 357 -12.23 33.91 34.93
N PHE A 358 -11.29 34.28 34.07
CA PHE A 358 -11.28 35.53 33.31
C PHE A 358 -10.59 35.28 31.97
N ALA A 359 -11.30 35.53 30.87
CA ALA A 359 -10.88 35.09 29.54
C ALA A 359 -9.74 35.93 28.94
N GLY A 360 -8.87 35.27 28.16
CA GLY A 360 -8.07 35.86 27.08
C GLY A 360 -6.78 36.59 27.47
N ASP A 361 -6.87 37.66 28.25
CA ASP A 361 -5.82 38.68 28.30
C ASP A 361 -4.65 38.36 29.24
N TRP A 362 -3.63 37.65 28.75
CA TRP A 362 -2.40 37.33 29.49
C TRP A 362 -1.70 38.54 30.14
N TRP A 363 -1.83 39.74 29.56
CA TRP A 363 -1.31 40.99 30.12
C TRP A 363 -1.86 41.31 31.52
N ASN A 364 -3.13 40.95 31.80
CA ASN A 364 -3.80 41.15 33.09
C ASN A 364 -3.31 40.20 34.21
N TYR A 365 -2.41 39.26 33.90
CA TYR A 365 -1.85 38.28 34.85
C TYR A 365 -0.48 38.72 35.40
N THR A 366 0.21 39.62 34.69
CA THR A 366 1.54 40.14 35.04
C THR A 366 1.50 41.60 35.46
N THR A 367 0.51 42.38 35.02
CA THR A 367 0.55 43.85 35.17
C THR A 367 -0.82 44.52 35.34
N TYR A 368 -0.81 45.73 35.92
CA TYR A 368 -1.88 46.76 35.94
C TYR A 368 -3.26 46.48 36.55
N GLY A 369 -3.69 45.23 36.72
CA GLY A 369 -5.08 44.92 37.12
C GLY A 369 -5.43 45.04 38.62
N GLY A 370 -4.49 45.40 39.49
CA GLY A 370 -4.64 45.20 40.95
C GLY A 370 -4.75 43.72 41.35
N LYS A 371 -4.36 42.82 40.44
CA LYS A 371 -4.44 41.36 40.58
C LYS A 371 -3.08 40.79 40.97
N ILE A 372 -3.13 39.69 41.71
CA ILE A 372 -1.96 38.96 42.21
C ILE A 372 -1.31 38.19 41.05
N ALA A 373 0.01 38.34 40.88
CA ALA A 373 0.77 37.56 39.90
C ALA A 373 0.75 36.07 40.26
N ARG A 374 0.66 35.22 39.24
CA ARG A 374 0.55 33.76 39.36
C ARG A 374 1.70 33.08 38.62
N THR A 375 2.11 31.93 39.11
CA THR A 375 3.10 31.06 38.48
C THR A 375 2.43 29.78 38.04
N PHE A 376 2.41 29.51 36.74
CA PHE A 376 1.76 28.33 36.14
C PHE A 376 2.75 27.18 35.89
N MET A 377 4.00 27.51 35.60
CA MET A 377 5.10 26.55 35.50
C MET A 377 6.39 27.21 35.97
N THR A 378 7.27 26.45 36.61
CA THR A 378 8.68 26.81 36.76
C THR A 378 9.58 25.74 36.19
N THR A 379 10.70 26.17 35.60
CA THR A 379 11.69 25.28 34.98
C THR A 379 13.08 25.70 35.40
N ASN A 380 13.88 24.72 35.83
CA ASN A 380 15.31 24.89 36.07
C ASN A 380 16.11 23.84 35.29
N THR A 381 17.37 24.11 35.01
CA THR A 381 18.23 23.26 34.16
C THR A 381 19.61 23.04 34.77
N THR A 382 20.17 21.84 34.60
CA THR A 382 21.56 21.53 34.97
C THR A 382 22.25 20.63 33.94
N TYR A 383 23.56 20.77 33.80
CA TYR A 383 24.45 19.91 33.02
C TYR A 383 25.33 19.00 33.91
N ASP A 384 25.11 18.99 35.23
CA ASP A 384 25.81 18.13 36.19
C ASP A 384 24.89 16.98 36.65
N PRO A 385 25.16 15.72 36.26
CA PRO A 385 24.34 14.56 36.66
C PRO A 385 24.12 14.47 38.17
N ARG A 386 25.12 14.86 38.97
CA ARG A 386 25.08 14.77 40.45
C ARG A 386 24.01 15.66 41.09
N GLN A 387 23.49 16.62 40.34
CA GLN A 387 22.45 17.54 40.79
C GLN A 387 21.04 17.04 40.45
N THR A 388 20.90 16.05 39.56
CA THR A 388 19.60 15.53 39.12
C THR A 388 18.93 14.63 40.16
N LEU A 389 17.60 14.45 40.07
CA LEU A 389 16.85 13.55 40.95
C LEU A 389 16.87 12.10 40.48
N ARG A 390 16.79 11.87 39.16
CA ARG A 390 16.62 10.54 38.54
C ARG A 390 17.71 10.17 37.52
N PHE A 391 18.66 11.06 37.23
CA PHE A 391 19.61 10.92 36.11
C PHE A 391 21.10 10.96 36.53
N GLN A 392 21.39 10.70 37.80
CA GLN A 392 22.75 10.73 38.37
C GLN A 392 23.70 9.70 37.71
N GLU A 393 23.11 8.66 37.12
CA GLU A 393 23.75 7.60 36.33
C GLU A 393 24.16 8.00 34.89
N LEU A 394 23.69 9.14 34.36
CA LEU A 394 23.93 9.51 32.96
C LEU A 394 25.32 10.17 32.76
N GLU A 395 26.31 9.34 32.41
CA GLU A 395 27.68 9.80 32.08
C GLU A 395 27.79 10.67 30.81
N THR A 396 26.71 10.76 30.05
CA THR A 396 26.61 11.42 28.73
C THR A 396 25.59 12.57 28.69
N LEU A 397 25.18 13.06 29.86
CA LEU A 397 24.23 14.17 30.01
C LEU A 397 24.71 15.44 29.31
N LEU A 398 23.83 16.04 28.50
CA LEU A 398 23.98 17.40 27.96
C LEU A 398 23.27 18.39 28.89
N MET A 399 21.99 18.14 29.17
CA MET A 399 21.17 18.98 30.05
C MET A 399 19.98 18.20 30.60
N ALA A 400 19.76 18.29 31.91
CA ALA A 400 18.53 17.92 32.58
C ALA A 400 17.67 19.16 32.86
N PHE A 401 16.36 18.97 32.82
CA PHE A 401 15.31 19.99 32.93
C PHE A 401 14.36 19.53 34.03
N LEU A 402 14.36 20.23 35.17
CA LEU A 402 13.42 19.99 36.25
C LEU A 402 12.28 21.01 36.15
N MET A 403 11.08 20.51 35.82
CA MET A 403 9.88 21.30 35.57
C MET A 403 8.85 21.02 36.66
N VAL A 404 8.19 22.06 37.17
CA VAL A 404 7.03 21.93 38.05
C VAL A 404 5.90 22.79 37.49
N ARG A 405 4.74 22.18 37.23
CA ARG A 405 3.55 22.82 36.65
C ARG A 405 2.35 22.72 37.59
N VAL A 406 1.45 23.70 37.52
CA VAL A 406 0.15 23.65 38.20
C VAL A 406 -0.67 22.44 37.71
N SER A 407 -1.57 21.93 38.55
CA SER A 407 -2.49 20.85 38.15
C SER A 407 -3.68 21.38 37.36
N ASP A 408 -4.24 20.50 36.53
CA ASP A 408 -5.54 20.72 35.89
C ASP A 408 -6.66 21.00 36.91
N GLU A 409 -6.56 20.44 38.12
CA GLU A 409 -7.45 20.77 39.23
C GLU A 409 -7.45 22.28 39.53
N TRP A 410 -6.27 22.90 39.69
CA TRP A 410 -6.19 24.34 39.97
C TRP A 410 -6.61 25.20 38.78
N LEU A 411 -6.42 24.69 37.55
CA LEU A 411 -6.82 25.38 36.32
C LEU A 411 -8.33 25.32 36.05
N GLN A 412 -9.02 24.24 36.43
CA GLN A 412 -10.38 23.94 35.96
C GLN A 412 -11.44 23.80 37.08
N SER A 413 -11.05 23.44 38.31
CA SER A 413 -12.02 23.08 39.38
C SER A 413 -12.32 24.18 40.39
N GLY A 414 -11.62 25.32 40.31
CA GLY A 414 -11.79 26.43 41.26
C GLY A 414 -11.29 26.13 42.69
N LEU A 415 -10.53 25.05 42.91
CA LEU A 415 -9.90 24.78 44.20
C LEU A 415 -8.82 25.83 44.55
N PRO A 416 -8.65 26.19 45.84
CA PRO A 416 -7.56 27.05 46.27
C PRO A 416 -6.23 26.30 46.22
N TRP A 417 -5.16 27.01 45.87
CA TRP A 417 -3.83 26.44 45.59
C TRP A 417 -3.29 25.47 46.66
N ASN A 418 -3.52 25.74 47.95
CA ASN A 418 -3.08 24.90 49.07
C ASN A 418 -3.79 23.53 49.16
N GLN A 419 -4.87 23.31 48.40
CA GLN A 419 -5.58 22.03 48.31
C GLN A 419 -5.22 21.23 47.06
N THR A 420 -4.55 21.85 46.09
CA THR A 420 -4.18 21.26 44.79
C THR A 420 -2.77 20.66 44.80
N LYS A 421 -2.49 19.71 43.91
CA LYS A 421 -1.18 19.03 43.84
C LYS A 421 -0.46 19.31 42.51
N PRO A 422 0.56 20.18 42.48
CA PRO A 422 1.37 20.42 41.28
C PRO A 422 2.02 19.13 40.76
N VAL A 423 2.24 19.07 39.45
CA VAL A 423 2.93 17.96 38.78
C VAL A 423 4.37 18.37 38.53
N ALA A 424 5.33 17.52 38.89
CA ALA A 424 6.74 17.73 38.60
C ALA A 424 7.31 16.63 37.69
N THR A 425 8.15 17.03 36.76
CA THR A 425 8.76 16.13 35.76
C THR A 425 10.22 16.51 35.58
N GLU A 426 11.11 15.52 35.68
CA GLU A 426 12.52 15.69 35.31
C GLU A 426 12.73 15.06 33.93
N CYS A 427 13.25 15.82 32.97
CA CYS A 427 13.61 15.32 31.63
C CYS A 427 15.10 15.55 31.37
N ALA A 428 15.82 14.54 30.88
CA ALA A 428 17.22 14.66 30.45
C ALA A 428 17.34 14.58 28.93
N LEU A 429 18.24 15.39 28.36
CA LEU A 429 18.82 15.22 27.03
C LEU A 429 20.27 14.76 27.18
N TYR A 430 20.65 13.70 26.47
CA TYR A 430 21.96 13.06 26.58
C TYR A 430 22.43 12.46 25.25
N LEU A 431 23.73 12.26 25.11
CA LEU A 431 24.34 11.68 23.90
C LEU A 431 24.18 10.17 23.89
N CYS A 432 23.84 9.61 22.73
CA CYS A 432 23.65 8.17 22.58
C CYS A 432 23.96 7.70 21.16
N ALA A 433 24.04 6.39 21.00
CA ALA A 433 23.88 5.71 19.72
C ALA A 433 22.47 5.08 19.65
N LYS A 434 21.86 5.07 18.47
CA LYS A 434 20.58 4.39 18.19
C LYS A 434 20.75 3.44 17.01
N GLU A 435 20.16 2.26 17.09
CA GLU A 435 19.93 1.40 15.93
C GLU A 435 18.57 1.75 15.30
N TYR A 436 18.57 1.95 13.98
CA TYR A 436 17.39 2.25 13.18
C TYR A 436 17.13 1.14 12.15
N GLU A 437 15.89 0.67 12.08
CA GLU A 437 15.31 0.07 10.88
C GLU A 437 14.58 1.17 10.11
N SER A 438 15.00 1.44 8.87
CA SER A 438 14.48 2.53 8.03
C SER A 438 13.87 2.01 6.73
N ARG A 439 12.73 2.58 6.33
CA ARG A 439 12.12 2.34 5.01
C ARG A 439 11.45 3.59 4.44
N SER A 440 11.63 3.82 3.15
CA SER A 440 10.89 4.83 2.40
C SER A 440 9.69 4.18 1.70
N GLN A 441 8.52 4.80 1.80
CA GLN A 441 7.32 4.39 1.06
C GLN A 441 6.66 5.63 0.46
N GLY A 442 6.50 5.68 -0.86
CA GLY A 442 5.95 6.86 -1.55
C GLY A 442 6.78 8.13 -1.35
N ASN A 443 8.10 7.99 -1.21
CA ASN A 443 9.06 9.03 -0.84
C ASN A 443 8.87 9.66 0.56
N ALA A 444 8.15 8.97 1.46
CA ALA A 444 8.11 9.30 2.89
C ALA A 444 8.98 8.32 3.69
N LEU A 445 9.99 8.84 4.40
CA LEU A 445 10.84 8.04 5.29
C LEU A 445 10.08 7.67 6.57
N LYS A 446 10.07 6.37 6.89
CA LYS A 446 9.62 5.82 8.16
C LYS A 446 10.79 5.13 8.86
N ASP A 447 11.26 5.77 9.93
CA ASP A 447 12.29 5.29 10.83
C ASP A 447 11.67 4.63 12.06
N THR A 448 12.21 3.48 12.46
CA THR A 448 11.86 2.75 13.69
C THR A 448 13.13 2.45 14.47
N VAL A 449 13.22 2.93 15.72
CA VAL A 449 14.36 2.66 16.61
C VAL A 449 14.21 1.25 17.18
N THR A 450 15.23 0.41 17.00
CA THR A 450 15.24 -0.99 17.50
C THR A 450 16.05 -1.15 18.78
N ALA A 451 17.10 -0.33 18.97
CA ALA A 451 17.93 -0.32 20.18
C ALA A 451 18.58 1.06 20.41
N SER A 452 19.07 1.31 21.62
CA SER A 452 19.85 2.52 21.93
C SER A 452 20.82 2.29 23.09
N TRP A 453 21.96 3.00 23.07
CA TRP A 453 23.06 2.85 24.03
C TRP A 453 23.67 4.21 24.35
N ALA A 454 24.02 4.47 25.61
CA ALA A 454 24.52 5.78 26.06
C ALA A 454 25.78 5.69 26.96
N THR A 455 26.43 4.54 26.98
CA THR A 455 27.63 4.27 27.78
C THR A 455 28.82 5.06 27.23
N ARG A 456 29.57 5.71 28.12
CA ARG A 456 30.82 6.41 27.80
C ARG A 456 32.01 5.47 27.98
N ASP A 457 33.06 5.66 27.19
CA ASP A 457 34.39 5.11 27.50
C ASP A 457 35.01 5.93 28.66
N PRO A 458 35.29 5.34 29.84
CA PRO A 458 35.84 6.06 30.99
C PRO A 458 37.21 6.73 30.76
N LEU A 459 37.95 6.28 29.74
CA LEU A 459 39.24 6.84 29.33
C LEU A 459 39.10 7.98 28.30
N SER A 460 37.94 8.10 27.65
CA SER A 460 37.64 9.20 26.72
C SER A 460 37.26 10.50 27.45
N TYR A 461 37.27 11.62 26.73
CA TYR A 461 36.92 12.95 27.26
C TYR A 461 37.72 13.37 28.51
N ARG A 462 39.04 13.19 28.42
CA ARG A 462 40.07 13.56 29.42
C ARG A 462 40.92 14.73 28.92
N VAL A 463 41.59 15.43 29.85
CA VAL A 463 42.39 16.62 29.58
C VAL A 463 43.49 16.33 28.53
N ASP A 464 43.59 17.18 27.51
CA ASP A 464 44.58 17.04 26.44
C ASP A 464 45.91 17.70 26.83
N GLU A 465 46.93 16.89 27.10
CA GLU A 465 48.28 17.33 27.49
C GLU A 465 48.99 18.18 26.42
N LYS A 466 48.62 18.04 25.14
CA LYS A 466 49.33 18.65 24.00
C LYS A 466 48.69 19.96 23.54
N ALA A 467 47.44 20.21 23.92
CA ALA A 467 46.63 21.28 23.33
C ALA A 467 46.69 22.65 24.05
N GLY A 468 47.63 22.84 24.99
CA GLY A 468 47.92 24.16 25.57
C GLY A 468 48.92 24.18 26.74
N LEU A 469 50.11 24.77 26.52
CA LEU A 469 51.21 24.93 27.50
C LEU A 469 50.92 25.97 28.63
N GLN A 470 49.68 26.09 29.10
CA GLN A 470 49.22 27.21 29.94
C GLN A 470 48.58 26.84 31.28
N PHE A 471 48.38 25.54 31.54
CA PHE A 471 47.89 25.04 32.81
C PHE A 471 48.93 24.09 33.42
N ASP A 472 49.08 24.07 34.74
CA ASP A 472 49.73 22.93 35.38
C ASP A 472 48.82 21.70 35.19
N MET A 473 49.34 20.71 34.49
CA MET A 473 48.64 19.49 34.11
C MET A 473 48.12 18.69 35.30
N LYS A 474 48.78 18.77 36.47
CA LYS A 474 48.33 18.14 37.72
C LYS A 474 47.11 18.87 38.28
N ILE A 475 47.11 20.20 38.24
CA ILE A 475 45.99 21.04 38.69
C ILE A 475 44.79 20.86 37.75
N ALA A 476 45.02 20.85 36.43
CA ALA A 476 43.98 20.62 35.43
C ALA A 476 43.35 19.22 35.55
N SER A 477 44.16 18.16 35.65
CA SER A 477 43.67 16.79 35.80
C SER A 477 42.99 16.53 37.15
N ALA A 478 43.45 17.17 38.23
CA ALA A 478 42.77 17.10 39.54
C ALA A 478 41.40 17.80 39.50
N TYR A 479 41.29 18.93 38.80
CA TYR A 479 40.02 19.62 38.60
C TYR A 479 39.06 18.82 37.69
N ASP A 480 39.54 18.23 36.59
CA ASP A 480 38.72 17.33 35.74
C ASP A 480 38.14 16.17 36.55
N LYS A 481 38.97 15.55 37.41
CA LYS A 481 38.54 14.46 38.29
C LYS A 481 37.48 14.89 39.30
N ASP A 482 37.54 16.13 39.81
CA ASP A 482 36.54 16.72 40.71
C ASP A 482 35.21 17.08 39.99
N GLN A 483 35.27 17.43 38.70
CA GLN A 483 34.06 17.58 37.86
C GLN A 483 33.44 16.24 37.46
N GLY A 484 34.18 15.12 37.56
CA GLY A 484 33.67 13.78 37.36
C GLY A 484 33.25 13.50 35.91
N ASN A 485 32.00 13.10 35.71
CA ASN A 485 31.47 12.74 34.38
C ASN A 485 30.82 13.91 33.61
N LYS A 486 30.79 15.11 34.19
CA LYS A 486 30.22 16.33 33.60
C LYS A 486 30.84 16.66 32.23
N LEU A 487 30.01 16.74 31.20
CA LEU A 487 30.46 16.99 29.82
C LEU A 487 30.75 18.46 29.52
N TYR A 488 30.03 19.39 30.15
CA TYR A 488 30.15 20.83 29.88
C TYR A 488 30.66 21.60 31.10
N GLU A 489 31.71 22.40 30.92
CA GLU A 489 32.32 23.24 31.96
C GLU A 489 32.74 24.61 31.38
N PRO A 490 31.91 25.65 31.50
CA PRO A 490 32.15 26.96 30.89
C PRO A 490 33.12 27.86 31.67
N LEU A 491 33.46 27.55 32.93
CA LEU A 491 34.25 28.43 33.79
C LEU A 491 35.74 28.39 33.47
N VAL A 492 36.29 27.23 33.12
CA VAL A 492 37.75 27.01 33.00
C VAL A 492 38.23 26.88 31.56
N GLY A 493 37.40 26.33 30.66
CA GLY A 493 37.79 26.13 29.25
C GLY A 493 38.84 25.03 29.04
N LEU A 494 38.90 24.00 29.90
CA LEU A 494 39.86 22.89 29.76
C LEU A 494 39.71 22.20 28.40
N VAL A 495 40.83 22.00 27.71
CA VAL A 495 40.87 21.18 26.50
C VAL A 495 40.77 19.70 26.86
N LYS A 496 39.99 18.95 26.09
CA LYS A 496 39.85 17.51 26.24
C LYS A 496 39.99 16.82 24.90
N HIS A 497 40.49 15.59 24.92
CA HIS A 497 40.32 14.66 23.81
C HIS A 497 38.81 14.38 23.60
N ASP A 498 38.46 13.86 22.42
CA ASP A 498 37.07 13.54 22.10
C ASP A 498 36.43 12.53 23.07
N LEU A 499 35.10 12.62 23.19
CA LEU A 499 34.28 11.64 23.90
C LEU A 499 34.04 10.42 22.99
N ARG A 500 34.04 9.22 23.57
CA ARG A 500 33.70 7.98 22.86
C ARG A 500 32.48 7.33 23.51
N LEU A 501 31.44 7.13 22.72
CA LEU A 501 30.27 6.34 23.07
C LEU A 501 30.57 4.87 22.76
N VAL A 502 30.41 3.98 23.74
CA VAL A 502 30.72 2.55 23.61
C VAL A 502 29.45 1.77 23.26
N LEU A 503 29.59 0.83 22.32
CA LEU A 503 28.54 -0.11 21.94
C LEU A 503 28.84 -1.49 22.56
N PRO A 504 27.81 -2.30 22.87
CA PRO A 504 28.02 -3.70 23.23
C PRO A 504 28.75 -4.44 22.09
N PRO A 505 29.68 -5.38 22.37
CA PRO A 505 30.45 -6.07 21.34
C PRO A 505 29.56 -6.71 20.26
N GLU A 506 28.48 -7.37 20.66
CA GLU A 506 27.49 -7.98 19.75
C GLU A 506 26.91 -6.97 18.73
N ALA A 507 26.66 -5.72 19.16
CA ALA A 507 26.17 -4.66 18.28
C ALA A 507 27.30 -4.07 17.42
N ALA A 508 28.49 -3.88 17.98
CA ALA A 508 29.66 -3.43 17.25
C ALA A 508 30.03 -4.36 16.09
N ASP A 509 30.05 -5.68 16.33
CA ASP A 509 30.38 -6.71 15.35
C ASP A 509 29.26 -6.86 14.31
N LYS A 510 27.99 -6.93 14.74
CA LYS A 510 26.80 -6.98 13.87
C LYS A 510 26.81 -5.86 12.83
N HIS A 511 27.16 -4.64 13.25
CA HIS A 511 27.16 -3.44 12.42
C HIS A 511 28.54 -3.05 11.86
N ARG A 512 29.57 -3.88 12.09
CA ARG A 512 30.96 -3.74 11.61
C ARG A 512 31.62 -2.38 11.93
N ILE A 513 31.37 -1.85 13.13
CA ILE A 513 31.85 -0.52 13.52
C ILE A 513 33.35 -0.61 13.88
N PRO A 514 34.28 0.00 13.11
CA PRO A 514 35.72 -0.32 13.17
C PRO A 514 36.42 -0.09 14.52
N THR A 515 35.75 0.63 15.41
CA THR A 515 36.23 1.08 16.72
C THR A 515 35.39 0.56 17.89
N GLY A 516 34.30 -0.18 17.63
CA GLY A 516 33.32 -0.57 18.65
C GLY A 516 32.60 0.60 19.34
N GLY A 517 32.67 1.80 18.77
CA GLY A 517 32.14 3.01 19.38
C GLY A 517 32.19 4.24 18.47
N ILE A 518 31.41 5.25 18.83
CA ILE A 518 31.19 6.50 18.08
C ILE A 518 31.94 7.64 18.79
N ASN A 519 32.71 8.42 18.05
CA ASN A 519 33.42 9.58 18.59
C ASN A 519 32.54 10.84 18.54
N VAL A 520 32.64 11.70 19.55
CA VAL A 520 31.94 12.99 19.66
C VAL A 520 32.95 14.06 20.04
N THR A 521 33.07 15.10 19.22
CA THR A 521 34.13 16.10 19.40
C THR A 521 33.85 17.06 20.56
N GLN A 522 34.90 17.54 21.23
CA GLN A 522 34.74 18.55 22.30
C GLN A 522 33.97 19.82 21.85
N PRO A 523 34.27 20.44 20.68
CA PRO A 523 33.54 21.62 20.21
C PRO A 523 32.04 21.37 19.99
N PHE A 524 31.65 20.17 19.52
CA PHE A 524 30.25 19.81 19.37
C PHE A 524 29.52 19.77 20.72
N ILE A 525 30.12 19.11 21.73
CA ILE A 525 29.57 19.03 23.09
C ILE A 525 29.41 20.43 23.71
N GLN A 526 30.44 21.26 23.57
CA GLN A 526 30.44 22.63 24.09
C GLN A 526 29.38 23.49 23.41
N THR A 527 29.35 23.50 22.08
CA THR A 527 28.42 24.35 21.31
C THR A 527 26.97 23.91 21.41
N LEU A 528 26.67 22.60 21.42
CA LEU A 528 25.31 22.08 21.63
C LEU A 528 24.77 22.43 23.02
N THR A 529 25.60 22.31 24.06
CA THR A 529 25.17 22.65 25.44
C THR A 529 25.02 24.16 25.63
N GLU A 530 25.89 24.97 25.02
CA GLU A 530 25.77 26.44 25.04
C GLU A 530 24.56 26.93 24.23
N ALA A 531 24.20 26.26 23.13
CA ALA A 531 22.98 26.50 22.37
C ALA A 531 21.73 26.19 23.20
N LEU A 532 21.71 25.07 23.94
CA LEU A 532 20.63 24.74 24.88
C LEU A 532 20.50 25.80 25.99
N LEU A 533 21.61 26.25 26.60
CA LEU A 533 21.60 27.31 27.61
C LEU A 533 21.08 28.65 27.06
N THR A 534 21.46 28.99 25.82
CA THR A 534 21.04 30.22 25.13
C THR A 534 19.56 30.15 24.75
N PHE A 535 19.06 28.99 24.29
CA PHE A 535 17.63 28.77 24.02
C PHE A 535 16.77 28.80 25.30
N ARG A 536 17.35 28.37 26.43
CA ARG A 536 16.86 28.57 27.80
C ARG A 536 16.95 30.03 28.29
N GLY A 537 17.42 30.98 27.47
CA GLY A 537 17.49 32.41 27.81
C GLY A 537 18.61 32.79 28.77
N ALA A 538 19.48 31.86 29.17
CA ALA A 538 20.67 32.16 29.96
C ALA A 538 21.80 32.63 29.04
N THR A 539 22.55 33.65 29.47
CA THR A 539 23.80 34.02 28.77
C THR A 539 25.01 33.41 29.51
N PRO A 540 26.02 32.89 28.79
CA PRO A 540 27.17 32.20 29.41
C PRO A 540 27.99 33.01 30.42
N ARG A 541 27.77 34.33 30.48
CA ARG A 541 28.52 35.27 31.34
C ARG A 541 27.78 35.68 32.62
N MET A 542 26.53 35.24 32.82
CA MET A 542 25.68 35.70 33.94
C MET A 542 25.47 34.65 35.06
N GLU A 543 25.52 33.35 34.78
CA GLU A 543 25.32 32.31 35.81
C GLU A 543 26.59 32.03 36.65
N GLN A 544 26.96 33.00 37.48
CA GLN A 544 27.94 32.76 38.55
C GLN A 544 27.24 32.01 39.72
N LYS A 545 27.30 30.67 39.68
CA LYS A 545 26.80 29.69 40.67
C LYS A 545 25.29 29.61 40.95
N ASN A 546 24.50 30.64 40.65
CA ASN A 546 23.06 30.62 40.92
C ASN A 546 22.26 30.13 39.72
N PHE A 547 21.52 29.03 39.89
CA PHE A 547 20.58 28.53 38.90
C PHE A 547 19.47 29.56 38.63
N THR A 548 19.29 30.03 37.40
CA THR A 548 18.12 30.86 37.05
C THR A 548 16.88 29.99 36.83
N LEU A 549 16.08 29.84 37.89
CA LEU A 549 14.72 29.30 37.85
C LEU A 549 13.82 30.24 37.03
N MET A 550 13.36 29.78 35.87
CA MET A 550 12.41 30.52 35.04
C MET A 550 10.98 30.27 35.52
N ALA A 551 10.11 31.26 35.37
CA ALA A 551 8.69 31.15 35.69
C ALA A 551 7.82 31.55 34.49
N PHE A 552 6.75 30.81 34.24
CA PHE A 552 5.71 31.18 33.28
C PHE A 552 4.43 31.59 34.03
N PRO A 553 3.73 32.67 33.61
CA PRO A 553 4.08 33.62 32.55
C PRO A 553 4.99 34.75 33.04
N GLU A 554 6.23 34.83 32.53
CA GLU A 554 7.09 36.02 32.67
C GLU A 554 7.05 36.86 31.37
N ILE A 555 7.01 38.20 31.50
CA ILE A 555 6.95 39.16 30.36
C ILE A 555 8.13 38.99 29.37
N ARG A 556 9.23 38.35 29.78
CA ARG A 556 10.43 38.08 28.97
C ARG A 556 10.82 36.59 29.00
N ALA A 557 9.84 35.70 29.18
CA ALA A 557 10.07 34.26 29.09
C ALA A 557 10.75 33.90 27.74
N PRO A 558 11.75 33.03 27.71
CA PRO A 558 12.35 32.55 26.46
C PRO A 558 11.38 31.60 25.76
N ALA A 559 11.48 31.48 24.43
CA ALA A 559 10.59 30.64 23.61
C ALA A 559 10.51 29.16 24.07
N MET A 560 11.55 28.66 24.76
CA MET A 560 11.53 27.35 25.42
C MET A 560 10.45 27.22 26.49
N MET A 561 10.19 28.26 27.28
CA MET A 561 9.16 28.24 28.34
C MET A 561 7.75 28.21 27.74
N ASP A 562 7.51 28.99 26.68
CA ASP A 562 6.23 28.97 25.96
C ASP A 562 5.97 27.59 25.33
N ALA A 563 7.00 26.98 24.74
CA ALA A 563 6.96 25.63 24.18
C ALA A 563 6.67 24.55 25.24
N LEU A 564 7.31 24.62 26.41
CA LEU A 564 7.10 23.68 27.49
C LEU A 564 5.71 23.85 28.14
N TRP A 565 5.25 25.10 28.35
CA TRP A 565 3.93 25.39 28.88
C TRP A 565 2.81 24.92 27.95
N ASN A 566 2.95 25.14 26.64
CA ASN A 566 1.95 24.76 25.64
C ASN A 566 1.98 23.26 25.27
N SER A 567 2.86 22.47 25.89
CA SER A 567 2.96 21.02 25.66
C SER A 567 1.90 20.24 26.45
N THR A 568 1.14 19.41 25.75
CA THR A 568 0.21 18.45 26.36
C THR A 568 0.93 17.23 26.94
N ASN A 569 2.15 16.93 26.47
CA ASN A 569 2.97 15.82 26.95
C ASN A 569 4.47 16.14 26.79
N LEU A 570 5.12 16.49 27.90
CA LEU A 570 6.53 16.87 27.95
C LEU A 570 7.44 15.77 27.37
N THR A 571 7.16 14.49 27.63
CA THR A 571 7.94 13.37 27.07
C THR A 571 7.89 13.35 25.54
N THR A 572 6.75 13.67 24.94
CA THR A 572 6.63 13.80 23.47
C THR A 572 7.37 15.03 22.93
N THR A 573 7.38 16.16 23.66
CA THR A 573 8.20 17.33 23.30
C THR A 573 9.69 17.02 23.35
N PHE A 574 10.18 16.38 24.42
CA PHE A 574 11.59 15.99 24.55
C PHE A 574 12.01 14.93 23.53
N ASP A 575 11.10 14.05 23.12
CA ASP A 575 11.31 13.13 21.99
C ASP A 575 11.37 13.86 20.64
N ASN A 576 10.53 14.87 20.39
CA ASN A 576 10.63 15.71 19.19
C ASN A 576 11.95 16.51 19.14
N VAL A 577 12.42 17.05 20.27
CA VAL A 577 13.74 17.70 20.39
C VAL A 577 14.87 16.72 20.11
N ALA A 578 14.86 15.56 20.77
CA ALA A 578 15.86 14.50 20.57
C ALA A 578 15.88 13.98 19.12
N LYS A 579 14.72 13.84 18.47
CA LYS A 579 14.58 13.46 17.06
C LYS A 579 15.10 14.54 16.11
N SER A 580 14.74 15.81 16.32
CA SER A 580 15.18 16.91 15.46
C SER A 580 16.70 17.07 15.50
N LEU A 581 17.31 17.04 16.69
CA LEU A 581 18.76 17.01 16.86
C LEU A 581 19.40 15.78 16.19
N THR A 582 18.87 14.58 16.44
CA THR A 582 19.38 13.33 15.82
C THR A 582 19.36 13.39 14.30
N ASN A 583 18.29 13.91 13.71
CA ASN A 583 18.13 13.94 12.25
C ASN A 583 18.98 15.02 11.59
N HIS A 584 19.26 16.14 12.27
CA HIS A 584 20.28 17.08 11.82
C HIS A 584 21.69 16.46 11.88
N ILE A 585 22.09 15.84 13.01
CA ILE A 585 23.40 15.14 13.16
C ILE A 585 23.61 14.11 12.03
N ARG A 586 22.57 13.34 11.70
CA ARG A 586 22.60 12.35 10.60
C ARG A 586 22.70 12.96 9.20
N SER A 587 22.26 14.20 9.01
CA SER A 587 22.22 14.87 7.71
C SER A 587 23.47 15.69 7.42
N ASP A 588 24.05 16.29 8.46
CA ASP A 588 25.33 17.02 8.42
C ASP A 588 26.53 16.06 8.24
N SER A 589 26.43 14.84 8.78
CA SER A 589 27.49 13.85 8.67
C SER A 589 27.76 13.42 7.21
N PRO A 590 29.05 13.25 6.83
CA PRO A 590 29.43 12.67 5.54
C PRO A 590 29.18 11.16 5.45
N ASP A 591 28.94 10.47 6.57
CA ASP A 591 28.69 9.02 6.59
C ASP A 591 27.31 8.71 5.99
N ARG A 592 27.23 7.78 5.03
CA ARG A 592 25.97 7.44 4.34
C ARG A 592 25.74 5.94 4.28
N HIS A 593 24.69 5.48 4.96
CA HIS A 593 24.30 4.08 4.95
C HIS A 593 23.68 3.70 3.60
N GLN A 594 24.07 2.54 3.06
CA GLN A 594 23.58 2.04 1.78
C GLN A 594 22.32 1.19 1.97
N GLY A 595 21.39 1.25 1.02
CA GLY A 595 20.16 0.48 1.02
C GLY A 595 19.82 -0.08 -0.35
N THR A 596 18.65 -0.72 -0.42
CA THR A 596 18.11 -1.35 -1.63
C THR A 596 16.91 -0.58 -2.15
N THR A 597 16.92 -0.25 -3.44
CA THR A 597 15.75 0.28 -4.15
C THR A 597 14.75 -0.84 -4.42
N GLN A 598 13.48 -0.61 -4.12
CA GLN A 598 12.39 -1.51 -4.48
C GLN A 598 11.67 -1.00 -5.74
N ASN A 599 11.38 -1.90 -6.67
CA ASN A 599 10.61 -1.58 -7.87
C ASN A 599 9.26 -2.33 -7.86
N TRP A 600 8.23 -1.71 -8.45
CA TRP A 600 6.91 -2.31 -8.61
C TRP A 600 6.88 -3.21 -9.85
N ILE A 601 6.97 -4.52 -9.64
CA ILE A 601 7.02 -5.52 -10.70
C ILE A 601 5.68 -6.26 -10.78
N ILE A 602 5.15 -6.43 -11.99
CA ILE A 602 3.91 -7.16 -12.25
C ILE A 602 4.23 -8.65 -12.46
N TYR A 603 3.63 -9.52 -11.65
CA TYR A 603 3.77 -10.97 -11.71
C TYR A 603 2.55 -11.65 -12.32
N ILE A 604 2.80 -12.73 -13.05
CA ILE A 604 1.79 -13.62 -13.63
C ILE A 604 1.35 -14.62 -12.54
N ARG A 605 0.09 -14.57 -12.10
CA ARG A 605 -0.51 -15.53 -11.17
C ARG A 605 -1.61 -16.33 -11.86
N VAL A 606 -1.44 -17.65 -11.93
CA VAL A 606 -2.42 -18.57 -12.53
C VAL A 606 -3.47 -18.99 -11.50
N ARG A 607 -4.75 -18.79 -11.85
CA ARG A 607 -5.92 -19.17 -11.04
C ARG A 607 -6.47 -20.52 -11.50
N TRP A 608 -5.77 -21.60 -11.12
CA TRP A 608 -6.04 -22.98 -11.54
C TRP A 608 -7.50 -23.44 -11.42
N ALA A 609 -8.27 -22.90 -10.47
CA ALA A 609 -9.70 -23.22 -10.30
C ALA A 609 -10.54 -22.98 -11.57
N TYR A 610 -10.25 -21.94 -12.38
CA TYR A 610 -11.04 -21.66 -13.58
C TYR A 610 -10.75 -22.62 -14.75
N LEU A 611 -9.62 -23.35 -14.73
CA LEU A 611 -9.34 -24.41 -15.70
C LEU A 611 -10.20 -25.66 -15.49
N ALA A 612 -10.77 -25.85 -14.29
CA ALA A 612 -11.65 -26.98 -14.01
C ALA A 612 -12.88 -27.03 -14.94
N TYR A 613 -13.37 -25.86 -15.39
CA TYR A 613 -14.50 -25.78 -16.30
C TYR A 613 -14.19 -26.33 -17.71
N PRO A 614 -13.24 -25.77 -18.51
CA PRO A 614 -12.94 -26.30 -19.84
C PRO A 614 -12.41 -27.75 -19.80
N ILE A 615 -11.69 -28.16 -18.74
CA ILE A 615 -11.29 -29.56 -18.55
C ILE A 615 -12.51 -30.46 -18.32
N GLY A 616 -13.43 -30.08 -17.42
CA GLY A 616 -14.66 -30.83 -17.17
C GLY A 616 -15.55 -30.95 -18.41
N MET A 617 -15.72 -29.86 -19.16
CA MET A 617 -16.48 -29.85 -20.42
C MET A 617 -15.84 -30.75 -21.50
N LEU A 618 -14.51 -30.76 -21.60
CA LEU A 618 -13.77 -31.68 -22.48
C LEU A 618 -13.99 -33.15 -22.05
N VAL A 619 -13.89 -33.48 -20.77
CA VAL A 619 -14.11 -34.85 -20.25
C VAL A 619 -15.54 -35.33 -20.51
N ILE A 620 -16.54 -34.49 -20.24
CA ILE A 620 -17.94 -34.80 -20.56
C ILE A 620 -18.10 -35.03 -22.07
N GLY A 621 -17.55 -34.14 -22.90
CA GLY A 621 -17.61 -34.27 -24.36
C GLY A 621 -16.93 -35.53 -24.91
N MET A 622 -15.72 -35.86 -24.44
CA MET A 622 -15.04 -37.11 -24.77
C MET A 622 -15.89 -38.34 -24.40
N SER A 623 -16.46 -38.36 -23.20
CA SER A 623 -17.32 -39.48 -22.77
C SER A 623 -18.59 -39.60 -23.61
N TYR A 624 -19.18 -38.48 -24.06
CA TYR A 624 -20.33 -38.49 -24.97
C TYR A 624 -19.97 -39.02 -26.36
N VAL A 625 -18.90 -38.51 -26.99
CA VAL A 625 -18.44 -38.98 -28.32
C VAL A 625 -18.15 -40.48 -28.30
N ILE A 626 -17.42 -40.97 -27.30
CA ILE A 626 -17.14 -42.41 -27.11
C ILE A 626 -18.46 -43.20 -26.96
N SER A 627 -19.43 -42.68 -26.19
CA SER A 627 -20.72 -43.34 -25.98
C SER A 627 -21.55 -43.43 -27.26
N THR A 628 -21.63 -42.37 -28.06
CA THR A 628 -22.38 -42.36 -29.33
C THR A 628 -21.73 -43.27 -30.38
N ILE A 629 -20.39 -43.37 -30.42
CA ILE A 629 -19.67 -44.35 -31.27
C ILE A 629 -20.01 -45.78 -30.85
N ILE A 630 -19.94 -46.10 -29.55
CA ILE A 630 -20.27 -47.42 -29.01
C ILE A 630 -21.75 -47.77 -29.24
N GLU A 631 -22.67 -46.82 -29.05
CA GLU A 631 -24.10 -47.01 -29.29
C GLU A 631 -24.38 -47.31 -30.77
N SER A 632 -23.83 -46.51 -31.68
CA SER A 632 -23.99 -46.70 -33.13
C SER A 632 -23.46 -48.06 -33.59
N ALA A 633 -22.31 -48.49 -33.06
CA ALA A 633 -21.73 -49.80 -33.34
C ALA A 633 -22.58 -50.95 -32.80
N ARG A 634 -23.08 -50.86 -31.56
CA ARG A 634 -23.96 -51.87 -30.93
C ARG A 634 -25.28 -52.03 -31.69
N LEU A 635 -25.86 -50.93 -32.14
CA LEU A 635 -27.13 -50.91 -32.87
C LEU A 635 -27.02 -51.26 -34.37
N ARG A 636 -25.78 -51.45 -34.87
CA ARG A 636 -25.48 -51.70 -36.29
C ARG A 636 -26.15 -50.65 -37.20
N MET A 637 -26.06 -49.39 -36.79
CA MET A 637 -26.55 -48.26 -37.56
C MET A 637 -25.48 -47.80 -38.55
N PRO A 638 -25.85 -47.48 -39.80
CA PRO A 638 -25.02 -46.66 -40.65
C PRO A 638 -24.73 -45.31 -39.95
N VAL A 639 -23.56 -44.75 -40.21
CA VAL A 639 -23.17 -43.45 -39.65
C VAL A 639 -23.72 -42.37 -40.57
N TRP A 640 -24.83 -41.75 -40.16
CA TRP A 640 -25.57 -40.75 -40.92
C TRP A 640 -25.33 -39.33 -40.40
N LYS A 641 -25.02 -39.15 -39.11
CA LYS A 641 -24.76 -37.85 -38.48
C LYS A 641 -25.88 -36.85 -38.84
N GLU A 642 -25.54 -35.72 -39.45
CA GLU A 642 -26.47 -34.64 -39.85
C GLU A 642 -27.02 -34.81 -41.28
N ALA A 643 -26.70 -35.89 -42.00
CA ALA A 643 -27.11 -36.06 -43.39
C ALA A 643 -28.63 -36.14 -43.55
N ALA A 644 -29.19 -35.31 -44.45
CA ALA A 644 -30.59 -35.40 -44.88
C ALA A 644 -30.86 -36.57 -45.85
N LEU A 645 -29.81 -37.22 -46.36
CA LEU A 645 -29.89 -38.30 -47.34
C LEU A 645 -30.78 -39.49 -46.90
N PRO A 646 -30.77 -39.98 -45.64
CA PRO A 646 -31.63 -41.10 -45.24
C PRO A 646 -33.11 -40.70 -45.21
N THR A 647 -33.44 -39.47 -44.80
CA THR A 647 -34.80 -38.92 -44.89
C THR A 647 -35.28 -38.78 -46.33
N LEU A 648 -34.38 -38.50 -47.28
CA LEU A 648 -34.72 -38.36 -48.70
C LEU A 648 -34.81 -39.70 -49.44
N LEU A 649 -33.91 -40.66 -49.15
CA LEU A 649 -33.88 -41.96 -49.82
C LEU A 649 -34.95 -42.95 -49.31
N TYR A 650 -35.34 -42.85 -48.04
CA TYR A 650 -36.26 -43.82 -47.42
C TYR A 650 -37.61 -43.21 -47.00
N GLY A 651 -37.68 -41.88 -46.87
CA GLY A 651 -38.92 -41.15 -46.61
C GLY A 651 -39.60 -41.48 -45.27
N LEU A 652 -40.87 -41.06 -45.20
CA LEU A 652 -41.87 -41.71 -44.36
C LEU A 652 -42.69 -42.65 -45.26
N ASP A 653 -43.26 -43.72 -44.69
CA ASP A 653 -44.19 -44.59 -45.42
C ASP A 653 -45.43 -43.83 -45.91
N GLU A 654 -46.10 -44.38 -46.92
CA GLU A 654 -47.22 -43.70 -47.58
C GLU A 654 -48.43 -43.46 -46.65
N GLU A 655 -48.67 -44.36 -45.69
CA GLU A 655 -49.76 -44.24 -44.72
C GLU A 655 -49.47 -43.10 -43.73
N THR A 656 -48.25 -43.00 -43.22
CA THR A 656 -47.79 -41.88 -42.39
C THR A 656 -47.77 -40.56 -43.16
N GLN A 657 -47.39 -40.55 -44.44
CA GLN A 657 -47.47 -39.34 -45.28
C GLN A 657 -48.91 -38.87 -45.45
N ARG A 658 -49.85 -39.79 -45.72
CA ARG A 658 -51.29 -39.49 -45.79
C ARG A 658 -51.82 -39.00 -44.45
N LEU A 659 -51.47 -39.66 -43.34
CA LEU A 659 -51.87 -39.27 -41.97
C LEU A 659 -51.33 -37.90 -41.52
N LEU A 660 -50.19 -37.46 -42.05
CA LEU A 660 -49.64 -36.12 -41.81
C LEU A 660 -50.41 -35.07 -42.63
N ARG A 661 -50.50 -35.24 -43.96
CA ARG A 661 -51.20 -34.29 -44.85
C ARG A 661 -52.67 -34.11 -44.47
N HIS A 662 -53.39 -35.21 -44.26
CA HIS A 662 -54.83 -35.19 -43.96
C HIS A 662 -55.15 -34.60 -42.57
N LYS A 663 -54.14 -34.42 -41.69
CA LYS A 663 -54.29 -33.70 -40.42
C LYS A 663 -54.05 -32.21 -40.53
N GLU A 664 -53.30 -31.73 -41.53
CA GLU A 664 -53.10 -30.29 -41.75
C GLU A 664 -54.35 -29.61 -42.33
N GLU A 665 -55.17 -30.35 -43.08
CA GLU A 665 -56.43 -29.85 -43.67
C GLU A 665 -57.64 -29.88 -42.72
N GLY A 666 -57.58 -30.68 -41.64
CA GLY A 666 -58.77 -31.04 -40.85
C GLY A 666 -59.01 -30.26 -39.56
N GLU A 667 -57.99 -30.05 -38.71
CA GLU A 667 -58.18 -29.50 -37.36
C GLU A 667 -56.89 -28.87 -36.79
N LYS A 668 -56.98 -28.05 -35.73
CA LYS A 668 -55.84 -27.38 -35.09
C LYS A 668 -54.94 -28.30 -34.23
N VAL A 669 -54.74 -29.55 -34.67
CA VAL A 669 -53.82 -30.50 -34.02
C VAL A 669 -52.43 -30.30 -34.61
N LYS A 670 -51.43 -30.02 -33.76
CA LYS A 670 -50.04 -29.79 -34.21
C LYS A 670 -49.48 -31.05 -34.87
N THR A 671 -49.01 -30.92 -36.11
CA THR A 671 -48.36 -31.98 -36.93
C THR A 671 -47.29 -32.76 -36.15
N GLY A 672 -46.63 -32.09 -35.21
CA GLY A 672 -45.62 -32.60 -34.29
C GLY A 672 -46.02 -33.71 -33.31
N ASP A 673 -47.29 -34.13 -33.25
CA ASP A 673 -47.80 -35.13 -32.30
C ASP A 673 -47.84 -36.58 -32.82
N VAL A 674 -47.63 -36.79 -34.13
CA VAL A 674 -47.50 -38.14 -34.72
C VAL A 674 -46.26 -38.83 -34.17
N ARG A 675 -46.41 -40.06 -33.69
CA ARG A 675 -45.30 -40.91 -33.25
C ARG A 675 -44.76 -41.74 -34.42
N VAL A 676 -43.44 -41.77 -34.55
CA VAL A 676 -42.71 -42.54 -35.57
C VAL A 676 -41.61 -43.37 -34.92
N ARG A 677 -41.20 -44.44 -35.59
CA ARG A 677 -40.02 -45.28 -35.26
C ARG A 677 -39.27 -45.64 -36.54
N PHE A 678 -38.00 -45.94 -36.42
CA PHE A 678 -37.18 -46.41 -37.54
C PHE A 678 -37.26 -47.94 -37.65
N ALA A 679 -38.01 -48.43 -38.63
CA ALA A 679 -38.30 -49.85 -38.82
C ALA A 679 -37.87 -50.35 -40.20
N LEU A 680 -37.75 -51.67 -40.37
CA LEU A 680 -37.81 -52.28 -41.69
C LEU A 680 -39.28 -52.26 -42.14
N ASP A 681 -39.53 -51.84 -43.37
CA ASP A 681 -40.83 -51.99 -44.01
C ASP A 681 -40.86 -53.32 -44.78
N GLU A 682 -41.79 -54.20 -44.41
CA GLU A 682 -41.90 -55.55 -44.96
C GLU A 682 -42.42 -55.57 -46.40
N LYS A 683 -42.99 -54.47 -46.91
CA LYS A 683 -43.48 -54.35 -48.30
C LYS A 683 -42.37 -54.02 -49.31
N GLU A 684 -41.33 -53.30 -48.88
CA GLU A 684 -40.26 -52.80 -49.76
C GLU A 684 -38.84 -53.24 -49.35
N GLY A 685 -38.68 -53.90 -48.19
CA GLY A 685 -37.37 -54.36 -47.69
C GLY A 685 -36.42 -53.24 -47.24
N CYS A 686 -36.83 -51.98 -47.36
CA CYS A 686 -36.08 -50.80 -46.97
C CYS A 686 -36.27 -50.47 -45.47
N ARG A 687 -35.41 -49.60 -44.91
CA ARG A 687 -35.61 -49.07 -43.54
C ARG A 687 -36.10 -47.63 -43.61
N ARG A 688 -37.29 -47.34 -43.10
CA ARG A 688 -37.90 -46.00 -43.11
C ARG A 688 -38.51 -45.59 -41.77
N LEU A 689 -38.91 -44.33 -41.68
CA LEU A 689 -39.70 -43.82 -40.55
C LEU A 689 -41.16 -44.24 -40.73
N VAL A 690 -41.64 -45.10 -39.84
CA VAL A 690 -43.00 -45.67 -39.84
C VAL A 690 -43.76 -45.21 -38.60
N ALA A 691 -45.05 -44.93 -38.72
CA ALA A 691 -45.92 -44.60 -37.58
C ALA A 691 -45.95 -45.70 -36.49
N SER A 692 -46.32 -45.32 -35.25
CA SER A 692 -46.36 -46.22 -34.07
C SER A 692 -47.25 -45.73 -32.92
#